data_AF-A0A552F318-F1
#
_entry.id   AF-A0A552F318-F1
#
_cell.length_a   1.000
_cell.length_b   1.000
_cell.length_c   1.000
_cell.angle_alpha   90.00
_cell.angle_beta   90.00
_cell.angle_gamma   90.00
#
_symmetry.space_group_name_H-M   'P 1'
#
loop_
_entity.id
_entity.type
_entity.pdbx_description
1 polymer ?
#
loop_
_entity_poly.entity_id
_entity_poly.type
_entity_poly.pdbx_seq_one_letter_code
_entity_poly.pdbx_strand_id
1 'polypeptide(L)'
;MSESAAGISVSKPQNIWKRQVKVNLRSLFSTLGKAALNGAFLQWDDLAENGVEVLDALGLSRTPGELAGLLIIRSLMKAMKGLLKSNADLLSQEVEKLPLKELYRQITDSLQEQELNLDRDFFEHPERLPIVAPVQTAFLQWLTTNNLITNSQEAQSLSNRLPAYFVSALQEQWKDKRDEYSLLLDEIDTPFNNAWKRESGWLHYRAWLQKQIDEPIFWEAFSLKQIYVPLRGFYEEEEIKATPDTDYHREPSFKRIVIKLQEQLETWLEAAKSDDAIRLLTGGPGSGKSSFCKVFAAQQAGLEKQVLYIPLHRLSFSTDLVTAVKTFVQHEGFLPENPLEPSDQDLRLLIIFDGLDELSMQGKIAQEVAQNFINEVREQVKSFNQNKTRLQVLISGRDVVVQSNKNNFKKPQQIITILPYWVAKSDDFSDVDNLLKVDQRHQWWQQYGQAKGKNYAQLPPELSGENLQEITAQPLLNYLIALTFERGEVQFSQETNLNNIYDNLLKAVYERGYEKNSPGHRAIEGITEKDFVIILMEIALSCWHGNGRTTTVREIEEHCENNGLKNLLKNFQDSFQSDSQGSITRLLTAFYFRESGDLRGSEKTFEFTHKSFGEYLTARRIVDRVKQIHKKLQDSENDYDNDYDPRQALIAWATLCGPTAIDEYLFRFVVNQIQLQSPDEVKQWQKTLGHLIEYLLVKGMPMEGLKNRPNFQEEMRQARNAEEALLAVFNACGRVTKEIFPIQWPSPEAFGNWLARLQGQRIDYKPMFVLDCLSFLDLQNCLLIYRDLCGANLERANLAGANLRWAILAEANLAGANLRRAILVDANLVGANLERANLEWANLKGANLAEANLERANLERANLKRANLEWANLKGANLESANLESANLERAYLEGANLEGANLEEANLRWAILAEANLVGANLEGVNFKDANVKGTILDTEVKTE
;
A
#
# COMPACT_ATOMS: atom_id res chain seq x y z
N MET A 1 17.45 -69.55 33.37
CA MET A 1 18.33 -69.03 32.30
C MET A 1 17.57 -67.87 31.68
N SER A 2 17.72 -66.65 32.23
CA SER A 2 18.72 -65.61 31.88
C SER A 2 18.15 -64.71 30.77
N GLU A 3 17.91 -63.41 30.90
CA GLU A 3 18.42 -62.37 31.80
C GLU A 3 17.39 -61.25 31.95
N SER A 4 17.36 -60.67 33.14
CA SER A 4 16.70 -59.41 33.47
C SER A 4 17.51 -58.22 32.94
N ALA A 5 16.93 -57.39 32.08
CA ALA A 5 17.37 -56.01 31.89
C ALA A 5 16.27 -55.10 32.43
N ALA A 6 16.51 -54.56 33.63
CA ALA A 6 15.68 -53.55 34.26
C ALA A 6 15.66 -52.30 33.36
N GLY A 7 14.58 -52.14 32.59
CA GLY A 7 14.28 -50.87 31.94
C GLY A 7 13.92 -49.86 33.02
N ILE A 8 14.84 -48.96 33.32
CA ILE A 8 14.56 -47.79 34.15
C ILE A 8 13.44 -47.00 33.43
N SER A 9 12.23 -47.10 33.97
CA SER A 9 11.14 -46.17 33.66
C SER A 9 11.57 -44.79 34.12
N VAL A 10 12.17 -44.00 33.22
CA VAL A 10 12.38 -42.57 33.45
C VAL A 10 11.02 -41.90 33.29
N SER A 11 10.24 -41.88 34.37
CA SER A 11 9.13 -40.95 34.52
C SER A 11 9.65 -39.54 34.26
N LYS A 12 8.97 -38.76 33.39
CA LYS A 12 9.24 -37.34 33.16
C LYS A 12 9.56 -36.65 34.50
N PRO A 13 10.65 -35.87 34.60
CA PRO A 13 11.08 -35.34 35.89
C PRO A 13 10.02 -34.37 36.42
N GLN A 14 9.28 -34.79 37.45
CA GLN A 14 8.49 -33.87 38.26
C GLN A 14 9.45 -33.09 39.16
N ASN A 15 9.51 -31.78 38.89
CA ASN A 15 10.23 -30.73 39.65
C ASN A 15 11.76 -30.77 39.62
N ILE A 16 12.30 -30.13 38.58
CA ILE A 16 13.71 -29.74 38.39
C ILE A 16 14.09 -28.54 39.31
N TRP A 17 13.13 -27.75 39.78
CA TRP A 17 13.35 -26.52 40.56
C TRP A 17 12.83 -26.71 42.00
N LYS A 18 13.72 -26.90 42.99
CA LYS A 18 13.34 -27.27 44.37
C LYS A 18 13.72 -26.28 45.47
N ARG A 19 14.39 -25.16 45.19
CA ARG A 19 14.81 -24.20 46.22
C ARG A 19 14.30 -22.80 45.93
N GLN A 20 13.56 -22.25 46.91
CA GLN A 20 13.07 -20.88 46.90
C GLN A 20 14.20 -19.95 47.37
N VAL A 21 14.67 -19.08 46.49
CA VAL A 21 15.61 -18.02 46.85
C VAL A 21 14.81 -16.77 47.21
N LYS A 22 15.01 -16.24 48.41
CA LYS A 22 14.33 -15.04 48.92
C LYS A 22 15.16 -13.79 48.62
N VAL A 23 14.52 -12.77 48.05
CA VAL A 23 15.16 -11.47 47.72
C VAL A 23 14.44 -10.32 48.40
N ASN A 24 15.18 -9.42 49.05
CA ASN A 24 14.67 -8.12 49.52
C ASN A 24 15.13 -7.00 48.58
N LEU A 25 14.26 -6.61 47.64
CA LEU A 25 14.59 -5.59 46.64
C LEU A 25 14.59 -4.17 47.20
N ARG A 26 13.74 -3.87 48.19
CA ARG A 26 13.64 -2.53 48.78
C ARG A 26 14.93 -2.11 49.47
N SER A 27 15.54 -3.03 50.22
CA SER A 27 16.83 -2.77 50.86
C SER A 27 17.92 -2.52 49.82
N LEU A 28 17.98 -3.32 48.76
CA LEU A 28 18.95 -3.18 47.66
C LEU A 28 18.82 -1.83 46.94
N PHE A 29 17.61 -1.42 46.53
CA PHE A 29 17.36 -0.11 45.92
C PHE A 29 17.71 1.04 46.87
N SER A 30 17.43 0.90 48.17
CA SER A 30 17.78 1.93 49.16
C SER A 30 19.29 2.10 49.33
N THR A 31 20.06 1.00 49.29
CA THR A 31 21.53 1.00 49.39
C THR A 31 22.14 1.60 48.12
N LEU A 32 21.62 1.25 46.95
CA LEU A 32 22.02 1.83 45.67
C LEU A 32 21.71 3.33 45.58
N GLY A 33 20.53 3.76 46.03
CA GLY A 33 20.17 5.18 46.10
C GLY A 33 21.12 5.98 47.00
N LYS A 34 21.51 5.43 48.15
CA LYS A 34 22.51 6.04 49.05
C LYS A 34 23.91 6.12 48.42
N ALA A 35 24.34 5.09 47.69
CA ALA A 35 25.62 5.11 46.98
C ALA A 35 25.63 6.15 45.84
N ALA A 36 24.52 6.31 45.12
CA ALA A 36 24.33 7.32 44.09
C ALA A 36 24.30 8.77 44.62
N LEU A 37 23.88 8.98 45.89
CA LEU A 37 23.89 10.29 46.55
C LEU A 37 25.30 10.84 46.81
N ASN A 38 26.29 9.97 47.00
CA ASN A 38 27.68 10.33 47.34
C ASN A 38 28.59 10.60 46.13
N GLY A 39 28.04 10.68 44.91
CA GLY A 39 28.80 11.02 43.69
C GLY A 39 29.69 9.91 43.13
N ALA A 40 29.80 8.77 43.82
CA ALA A 40 30.62 7.63 43.43
C ALA A 40 30.04 6.77 42.29
N PHE A 41 28.85 7.09 41.77
CA PHE A 41 28.03 6.18 40.94
C PHE A 41 27.55 6.77 39.60
N LEU A 42 28.13 7.91 39.18
CA LEU A 42 27.63 8.73 38.06
C LEU A 42 27.95 8.19 36.65
N GLN A 43 28.73 7.11 36.53
CA GLN A 43 28.96 6.41 35.26
C GLN A 43 28.51 4.96 35.39
N TRP A 44 27.22 4.72 35.11
CA TRP A 44 26.60 3.39 35.15
C TRP A 44 27.21 2.38 34.15
N ASP A 45 27.95 2.86 33.14
CA ASP A 45 28.64 2.00 32.16
C ASP A 45 30.04 1.57 32.63
N ASP A 46 30.69 2.30 33.56
CA ASP A 46 32.09 2.09 33.94
C ASP A 46 32.28 1.41 35.32
N LEU A 47 31.22 1.19 36.10
CA LEU A 47 31.33 0.53 37.40
C LEU A 47 31.15 -0.99 37.31
N ALA A 48 32.32 -1.61 37.15
CA ALA A 48 32.69 -3.01 37.26
C ALA A 48 32.11 -3.94 36.19
N GLU A 49 33.02 -4.41 35.32
CA GLU A 49 32.88 -5.60 34.49
C GLU A 49 32.46 -6.85 35.30
N ASN A 50 32.47 -6.80 36.64
CA ASN A 50 32.09 -7.89 37.56
C ASN A 50 30.99 -7.48 38.57
N GLY A 51 29.82 -8.13 38.56
CA GLY A 51 28.73 -7.96 39.53
C GLY A 51 29.12 -8.26 40.99
N VAL A 52 30.19 -9.03 41.18
CA VAL A 52 30.76 -9.36 42.49
C VAL A 52 31.38 -8.15 43.18
N GLU A 53 32.06 -7.27 42.43
CA GLU A 53 32.69 -6.06 42.96
C GLU A 53 31.66 -5.00 43.36
N VAL A 54 30.50 -4.99 42.68
CA VAL A 54 29.39 -4.08 43.00
C VAL A 54 28.75 -4.42 44.34
N LEU A 55 28.55 -5.71 44.65
CA LEU A 55 28.03 -6.13 45.96
C LEU A 55 29.02 -5.81 47.09
N ASP A 56 30.31 -6.09 46.86
CA ASP A 56 31.36 -5.78 47.83
C ASP A 56 31.47 -4.26 48.08
N ALA A 57 31.37 -3.43 47.03
CA ALA A 57 31.38 -1.97 47.14
C ALA A 57 30.14 -1.40 47.85
N LEU A 58 29.02 -2.12 47.82
CA LEU A 58 27.78 -1.76 48.51
C LEU A 58 27.70 -2.35 49.93
N GLY A 59 28.71 -3.11 50.37
CA GLY A 59 28.74 -3.76 51.70
C GLY A 59 27.71 -4.88 51.84
N LEU A 60 27.34 -5.51 50.73
CA LEU A 60 26.30 -6.54 50.60
C LEU A 60 26.92 -7.94 50.57
N SER A 61 26.18 -8.95 51.01
CA SER A 61 26.65 -10.33 51.08
C SER A 61 26.47 -11.05 49.74
N ARG A 62 27.38 -11.97 49.38
CA ARG A 62 27.30 -12.73 48.12
C ARG A 62 26.29 -13.88 48.19
N THR A 63 25.11 -13.63 48.73
CA THR A 63 24.03 -14.62 48.78
C THR A 63 23.33 -14.73 47.42
N PRO A 64 22.78 -15.91 47.06
CA PRO A 64 22.01 -16.07 45.83
C PRO A 64 20.87 -15.05 45.70
N GLY A 65 20.24 -14.68 46.82
CA GLY A 65 19.17 -13.69 46.83
C GLY A 65 19.63 -12.28 46.47
N GLU A 66 20.79 -11.85 46.96
CA GLU A 66 21.33 -10.52 46.64
C GLU A 66 21.85 -10.44 45.19
N LEU A 67 22.44 -11.51 44.67
CA LEU A 67 22.83 -11.61 43.26
C LEU A 67 21.63 -11.57 42.31
N ALA A 68 20.55 -12.27 42.65
CA ALA A 68 19.34 -12.21 41.86
C ALA A 68 18.64 -10.83 41.94
N GLY A 69 18.68 -10.19 43.10
CA GLY A 69 18.25 -8.81 43.25
C GLY A 69 19.06 -7.86 42.36
N LEU A 70 20.39 -8.02 42.32
CA LEU A 70 21.27 -7.23 41.46
C LEU A 70 20.95 -7.44 39.96
N LEU A 71 20.70 -8.67 39.54
CA LEU A 71 20.27 -8.97 38.17
C LEU A 71 18.99 -8.21 37.82
N ILE A 72 17.93 -8.34 38.63
CA ILE A 72 16.64 -7.69 38.38
C ILE A 72 16.83 -6.18 38.24
N ILE A 73 17.61 -5.56 39.13
CA ILE A 73 17.86 -4.12 39.12
C ILE A 73 18.63 -3.71 37.87
N ARG A 74 19.73 -4.40 37.53
CA ARG A 74 20.52 -4.13 36.32
C ARG A 74 19.68 -4.24 35.06
N SER A 75 18.81 -5.23 34.99
CA SER A 75 17.91 -5.45 33.86
C SER A 75 16.83 -4.37 33.74
N LEU A 76 16.19 -3.97 34.84
CA LEU A 76 15.24 -2.84 34.85
C LEU A 76 15.91 -1.54 34.39
N MET A 77 17.13 -1.29 34.84
CA MET A 77 17.89 -0.09 34.50
C MET A 77 18.35 -0.09 33.05
N LYS A 78 18.83 -1.23 32.54
CA LYS A 78 19.15 -1.41 31.11
C LYS A 78 17.90 -1.22 30.25
N ALA A 79 16.74 -1.72 30.68
CA ALA A 79 15.46 -1.53 30.00
C ALA A 79 15.05 -0.04 29.94
N MET A 80 15.04 0.67 31.06
CA MET A 80 14.73 2.11 31.11
C MET A 80 15.71 2.94 30.27
N LYS A 81 17.02 2.66 30.34
CA LYS A 81 18.04 3.35 29.53
C LYS A 81 17.84 3.09 28.03
N GLY A 82 17.52 1.86 27.65
CA GLY A 82 17.20 1.50 26.26
C GLY A 82 15.96 2.23 25.74
N LEU A 83 14.91 2.36 26.57
CA LEU A 83 13.73 3.17 26.25
C LEU A 83 14.07 4.64 26.07
N LEU A 84 14.85 5.24 26.99
CA LEU A 84 15.24 6.65 26.87
C LEU A 84 16.10 6.93 25.64
N LYS A 85 17.08 6.07 25.34
CA LYS A 85 17.95 6.22 24.15
C LYS A 85 17.17 6.08 22.85
N SER A 86 16.22 5.15 22.78
CA SER A 86 15.41 4.93 21.57
C SER A 86 14.36 6.01 21.32
N ASN A 87 14.11 6.90 22.29
CA ASN A 87 13.14 8.00 22.18
C ASN A 87 13.77 9.33 22.63
N ALA A 88 15.05 9.52 22.31
CA ALA A 88 15.82 10.68 22.75
C ALA A 88 15.22 12.01 22.29
N ASP A 89 14.55 12.03 21.12
CA ASP A 89 13.91 13.21 20.55
C ASP A 89 12.73 13.72 21.40
N LEU A 90 12.13 12.88 22.23
CA LEU A 90 11.04 13.27 23.14
C LEU A 90 11.53 13.94 24.43
N LEU A 91 12.83 13.85 24.71
CA LEU A 91 13.41 14.31 25.97
C LEU A 91 13.78 15.79 25.91
N SER A 92 13.42 16.53 26.96
CA SER A 92 13.78 17.95 27.09
C SER A 92 15.29 18.19 27.31
N GLN A 93 16.07 17.15 27.60
CA GLN A 93 17.51 17.19 27.92
C GLN A 93 18.19 15.90 27.45
N GLU A 94 19.50 15.97 27.19
CA GLU A 94 20.31 14.80 26.84
C GLU A 94 20.24 13.70 27.92
N VAL A 95 20.19 12.44 27.50
CA VAL A 95 20.05 11.26 28.39
C VAL A 95 21.12 11.25 29.51
N GLU A 96 22.31 11.73 29.22
CA GLU A 96 23.47 11.78 30.13
C GLU A 96 23.32 12.81 31.27
N LYS A 97 22.42 13.80 31.11
CA LYS A 97 22.18 14.87 32.08
C LYS A 97 20.91 14.67 32.91
N LEU A 98 20.21 13.54 32.73
CA LEU A 98 18.93 13.27 33.38
C LEU A 98 19.06 13.11 34.92
N PRO A 99 18.07 13.59 35.70
CA PRO A 99 18.11 13.54 37.17
C PRO A 99 17.75 12.15 37.71
N LEU A 100 18.60 11.16 37.48
CA LEU A 100 18.38 9.75 37.87
C LEU A 100 18.17 9.56 39.38
N LYS A 101 18.71 10.47 40.22
CA LYS A 101 18.56 10.43 41.68
C LYS A 101 17.10 10.39 42.12
N GLU A 102 16.24 11.16 41.47
CA GLU A 102 14.83 11.24 41.81
C GLU A 102 14.08 9.95 41.42
N LEU A 103 14.47 9.32 40.31
CA LEU A 103 13.91 8.04 39.87
C LEU A 103 14.18 6.93 40.90
N TYR A 104 15.41 6.81 41.41
CA TYR A 104 15.73 5.81 42.44
C TYR A 104 14.92 5.99 43.72
N ARG A 105 14.72 7.26 44.12
CA ARG A 105 13.92 7.59 45.30
C ARG A 105 12.47 7.15 45.11
N GLN A 106 11.85 7.54 43.98
CA GLN A 106 10.47 7.17 43.65
C GLN A 106 10.29 5.65 43.54
N ILE A 107 11.24 4.93 42.93
CA ILE A 107 11.22 3.46 42.90
C ILE A 107 11.28 2.89 44.32
N THR A 108 12.24 3.34 45.14
CA THR A 108 12.41 2.85 46.53
C THR A 108 11.16 3.10 47.38
N ASP A 109 10.52 4.25 47.21
CA ASP A 109 9.30 4.64 47.92
C ASP A 109 8.08 3.80 47.47
N SER A 110 8.05 3.39 46.19
CA SER A 110 6.98 2.56 45.62
C SER A 110 7.04 1.07 46.00
N LEU A 111 8.21 0.59 46.47
CA LEU A 111 8.42 -0.82 46.81
C LEU A 111 7.95 -1.13 48.23
N GLN A 112 7.06 -2.12 48.37
CA GLN A 112 6.72 -2.71 49.66
C GLN A 112 7.82 -3.68 50.13
N GLU A 113 7.98 -3.87 51.44
CA GLU A 113 8.83 -4.95 51.96
C GLU A 113 8.14 -6.29 51.71
N GLN A 114 8.54 -6.94 50.61
CA GLN A 114 8.01 -8.23 50.23
C GLN A 114 9.17 -9.13 49.76
N GLU A 115 9.22 -10.35 50.28
CA GLU A 115 10.19 -11.35 49.82
C GLU A 115 9.73 -11.89 48.46
N LEU A 116 10.58 -11.74 47.43
CA LEU A 116 10.34 -12.41 46.16
C LEU A 116 10.89 -13.84 46.21
N ASN A 117 10.08 -14.79 45.75
CA ASN A 117 10.51 -16.15 45.50
C ASN A 117 10.94 -16.27 44.05
N LEU A 118 12.17 -16.70 43.80
CA LEU A 118 12.64 -17.04 42.47
C LEU A 118 12.36 -18.52 42.21
N ASP A 119 11.37 -18.79 41.37
CA ASP A 119 10.98 -20.13 40.94
C ASP A 119 10.95 -20.21 39.40
N ARG A 120 10.33 -21.26 38.85
CA ARG A 120 10.21 -21.44 37.41
C ARG A 120 9.43 -20.30 36.75
N ASP A 121 8.38 -19.79 37.41
CA ASP A 121 7.52 -18.72 36.87
C ASP A 121 8.30 -17.41 36.74
N PHE A 122 9.30 -17.16 37.60
CA PHE A 122 10.21 -16.01 37.43
C PHE A 122 10.94 -15.99 36.07
N PHE A 123 11.43 -17.14 35.62
CA PHE A 123 12.21 -17.21 34.36
C PHE A 123 11.32 -17.29 33.13
N GLU A 124 10.14 -17.90 33.26
CA GLU A 124 9.16 -18.03 32.17
C GLU A 124 8.32 -16.76 31.99
N HIS A 125 8.04 -16.04 33.07
CA HIS A 125 7.17 -14.85 33.13
C HIS A 125 7.73 -13.72 34.01
N PRO A 126 8.95 -13.22 33.75
CA PRO A 126 9.56 -12.15 34.56
C PRO A 126 8.72 -10.86 34.56
N GLU A 127 7.87 -10.63 33.56
CA GLU A 127 6.92 -9.51 33.53
C GLU A 127 5.87 -9.54 34.64
N ARG A 128 5.59 -10.71 35.24
CA ARG A 128 4.63 -10.89 36.34
C ARG A 128 5.22 -10.58 37.71
N LEU A 129 6.51 -10.26 37.76
CA LEU A 129 7.17 -9.91 39.01
C LEU A 129 6.44 -8.74 39.70
N PRO A 130 6.11 -8.87 41.01
CA PRO A 130 5.45 -7.82 41.77
C PRO A 130 6.14 -6.45 41.74
N ILE A 131 7.44 -6.40 41.41
CA ILE A 131 8.21 -5.16 41.28
C ILE A 131 7.95 -4.38 39.98
N VAL A 132 7.55 -5.04 38.90
CA VAL A 132 7.49 -4.42 37.57
C VAL A 132 6.46 -3.28 37.52
N ALA A 133 5.26 -3.49 38.07
CA ALA A 133 4.19 -2.48 38.08
C ALA A 133 4.52 -1.25 38.96
N PRO A 134 5.05 -1.39 40.20
CA PRO A 134 5.56 -0.26 40.98
C PRO A 134 6.65 0.54 40.26
N VAL A 135 7.64 -0.14 39.66
CA VAL A 135 8.73 0.52 38.93
C VAL A 135 8.20 1.25 37.69
N GLN A 136 7.27 0.65 36.96
CA GLN A 136 6.60 1.28 35.82
C GLN A 136 5.87 2.57 36.24
N THR A 137 5.17 2.53 37.38
CA THR A 137 4.46 3.68 37.93
C THR A 137 5.42 4.80 38.34
N ALA A 138 6.51 4.45 39.05
CA ALA A 138 7.55 5.39 39.42
C ALA A 138 8.27 5.98 38.19
N PHE A 139 8.54 5.17 37.17
CA PHE A 139 9.16 5.61 35.92
C PHE A 139 8.27 6.61 35.18
N LEU A 140 6.96 6.34 35.09
CA LEU A 140 5.99 7.28 34.53
C LEU A 140 5.95 8.61 35.31
N GLN A 141 5.86 8.54 36.63
CA GLN A 141 5.87 9.73 37.48
C GLN A 141 7.14 10.55 37.26
N TRP A 142 8.30 9.90 37.20
CA TRP A 142 9.57 10.56 36.96
C TRP A 142 9.64 11.27 35.60
N LEU A 143 9.16 10.61 34.52
CA LEU A 143 9.09 11.20 33.18
C LEU A 143 8.21 12.48 33.15
N THR A 144 7.14 12.51 33.94
CA THR A 144 6.19 13.63 33.98
C THR A 144 6.56 14.76 34.95
N THR A 145 7.12 14.44 36.13
CA THR A 145 7.28 15.39 37.25
C THR A 145 8.27 16.54 36.97
N ASN A 146 9.18 16.36 36.01
CA ASN A 146 10.20 17.35 35.63
C ASN A 146 10.02 17.91 34.21
N ASN A 147 8.87 17.69 33.57
CA ASN A 147 8.67 17.97 32.13
C ASN A 147 9.76 17.32 31.25
N LEU A 148 10.27 16.15 31.64
CA LEU A 148 11.27 15.42 30.82
C LEU A 148 10.65 15.03 29.48
N ILE A 149 9.38 14.64 29.51
CA ILE A 149 8.52 14.51 28.33
C ILE A 149 7.33 15.43 28.57
N THR A 150 7.10 16.37 27.64
CA THR A 150 6.04 17.39 27.77
C THR A 150 4.64 16.81 27.57
N ASN A 151 4.49 15.78 26.74
CA ASN A 151 3.24 15.07 26.52
C ASN A 151 3.09 13.90 27.50
N SER A 152 2.18 14.02 28.47
CA SER A 152 1.91 12.98 29.46
C SER A 152 1.53 11.61 28.88
N GLN A 153 0.91 11.58 27.69
CA GLN A 153 0.47 10.33 27.05
C GLN A 153 1.60 9.66 26.26
N GLU A 154 2.55 10.43 25.74
CA GLU A 154 3.81 9.89 25.22
C GLU A 154 4.65 9.28 26.35
N ALA A 155 4.70 9.95 27.51
CA ALA A 155 5.35 9.39 28.71
C ALA A 155 4.67 8.09 29.17
N GLN A 156 3.34 8.03 29.13
CA GLN A 156 2.56 6.81 29.41
C GLN A 156 2.89 5.69 28.41
N SER A 157 2.90 6.00 27.12
CA SER A 157 3.23 5.04 26.05
C SER A 157 4.64 4.49 26.21
N LEU A 158 5.61 5.34 26.54
CA LEU A 158 6.99 4.93 26.82
C LEU A 158 7.06 4.00 28.05
N SER A 159 6.35 4.34 29.12
CA SER A 159 6.31 3.52 30.34
C SER A 159 5.61 2.17 30.13
N ASN A 160 4.58 2.12 29.28
CA ASN A 160 3.85 0.88 28.94
C ASN A 160 4.75 -0.19 28.29
N ARG A 161 5.87 0.21 27.68
CA ARG A 161 6.84 -0.67 27.01
C ARG A 161 7.88 -1.26 27.97
N LEU A 162 8.00 -0.73 29.20
CA LEU A 162 9.00 -1.15 30.18
C LEU A 162 8.98 -2.65 30.51
N PRO A 163 7.82 -3.32 30.71
CA PRO A 163 7.80 -4.75 31.04
C PRO A 163 8.46 -5.62 29.96
N ALA A 164 8.17 -5.38 28.68
CA ALA A 164 8.76 -6.15 27.57
C ALA A 164 10.26 -5.90 27.44
N TYR A 165 10.69 -4.64 27.59
CA TYR A 165 12.11 -4.28 27.60
C TYR A 165 12.84 -4.89 28.79
N PHE A 166 12.20 -4.99 29.95
CA PHE A 166 12.74 -5.64 31.14
C PHE A 166 12.96 -7.13 30.90
N VAL A 167 11.99 -7.85 30.34
CA VAL A 167 12.14 -9.28 30.01
C VAL A 167 13.32 -9.50 29.07
N SER A 168 13.42 -8.71 27.98
CA SER A 168 14.55 -8.79 27.05
C SER A 168 15.88 -8.47 27.73
N ALA A 169 15.94 -7.41 28.52
CA ALA A 169 17.16 -6.99 29.22
C ALA A 169 17.59 -8.01 30.28
N LEU A 170 16.65 -8.70 30.93
CA LEU A 170 16.90 -9.77 31.88
C LEU A 170 17.54 -10.97 31.20
N GLN A 171 16.97 -11.41 30.08
CA GLN A 171 17.50 -12.51 29.30
C GLN A 171 18.88 -12.17 28.70
N GLU A 172 19.08 -10.97 28.15
CA GLU A 172 20.39 -10.51 27.66
C GLU A 172 21.45 -10.48 28.78
N GLN A 173 21.13 -9.89 29.94
CA GLN A 173 22.05 -9.85 31.08
C GLN A 173 22.41 -11.25 31.58
N TRP A 174 21.43 -12.16 31.61
CA TRP A 174 21.63 -13.55 32.00
C TRP A 174 22.54 -14.30 31.03
N LYS A 175 22.41 -14.04 29.72
CA LYS A 175 23.23 -14.64 28.66
C LYS A 175 24.66 -14.11 28.65
N ASP A 176 24.82 -12.78 28.63
CA ASP A 176 26.10 -12.12 28.39
C ASP A 176 27.03 -12.16 29.62
N LYS A 177 26.45 -12.18 30.83
CA LYS A 177 27.18 -12.11 32.10
C LYS A 177 26.95 -13.35 32.98
N ARG A 178 26.78 -14.51 32.33
CA ARG A 178 26.42 -15.77 33.00
C ARG A 178 27.37 -16.14 34.15
N ASP A 179 28.67 -15.91 33.98
CA ASP A 179 29.69 -16.24 34.96
C ASP A 179 29.56 -15.40 36.26
N GLU A 180 29.06 -14.17 36.16
CA GLU A 180 28.84 -13.27 37.30
C GLU A 180 27.74 -13.79 38.25
N TYR A 181 26.81 -14.60 37.73
CA TYR A 181 25.67 -15.15 38.48
C TYR A 181 25.82 -16.66 38.74
N SER A 182 27.03 -17.20 38.66
CA SER A 182 27.34 -18.64 38.87
C SER A 182 26.81 -19.23 40.18
N LEU A 183 26.86 -18.49 41.30
CA LEU A 183 26.30 -18.95 42.57
C LEU A 183 24.77 -19.09 42.57
N LEU A 184 24.09 -18.29 41.74
CA LEU A 184 22.65 -18.44 41.50
C LEU A 184 22.38 -19.63 40.57
N LEU A 185 23.28 -19.87 39.60
CA LEU A 185 23.22 -21.06 38.74
C LEU A 185 23.43 -22.34 39.54
N ASP A 186 24.38 -22.42 40.47
CA ASP A 186 24.65 -23.64 41.23
C ASP A 186 23.47 -24.07 42.14
N GLU A 187 22.63 -23.12 42.56
CA GLU A 187 21.39 -23.39 43.31
C GLU A 187 20.22 -23.84 42.41
N ILE A 188 20.31 -23.55 41.11
CA ILE A 188 19.27 -23.71 40.09
C ILE A 188 19.57 -24.86 39.11
N ASP A 189 20.84 -25.15 38.86
CA ASP A 189 21.32 -26.06 37.83
C ASP A 189 21.04 -27.51 38.25
N THR A 190 20.67 -28.32 37.26
CA THR A 190 20.28 -29.71 37.44
C THR A 190 21.10 -30.62 36.53
N PRO A 191 21.14 -31.95 36.78
CA PRO A 191 21.89 -32.88 35.93
C PRO A 191 21.47 -32.90 34.43
N PHE A 192 20.49 -32.10 34.00
CA PHE A 192 19.98 -32.02 32.62
C PHE A 192 20.32 -30.69 31.91
N ASN A 193 21.55 -30.19 32.08
CA ASN A 193 22.06 -28.89 31.56
C ASN A 193 21.69 -28.61 30.06
N ASN A 194 21.65 -29.64 29.21
CA ASN A 194 21.27 -29.49 27.79
C ASN A 194 19.77 -29.24 27.56
N ALA A 195 18.88 -29.79 28.40
CA ALA A 195 17.44 -29.52 28.30
C ALA A 195 17.14 -28.09 28.73
N TRP A 196 17.77 -27.64 29.81
CA TRP A 196 17.67 -26.27 30.29
C TRP A 196 18.20 -25.24 29.29
N LYS A 197 19.36 -25.49 28.65
CA LYS A 197 19.89 -24.61 27.58
C LYS A 197 18.91 -24.42 26.42
N ARG A 198 18.18 -25.46 26.05
CA ARG A 198 17.17 -25.41 24.97
C ARG A 198 15.94 -24.62 25.36
N GLU A 199 15.35 -24.91 26.51
CA GLU A 199 14.21 -24.15 27.04
C GLU A 199 14.58 -22.67 27.22
N SER A 200 15.78 -22.40 27.75
CA SER A 200 16.32 -21.06 27.88
C SER A 200 16.42 -20.35 26.53
N GLY A 201 16.99 -20.96 25.49
CA GLY A 201 17.08 -20.34 24.16
C GLY A 201 15.72 -19.92 23.58
N TRP A 202 14.68 -20.74 23.75
CA TRP A 202 13.32 -20.40 23.32
C TRP A 202 12.69 -19.27 24.15
N LEU A 203 12.95 -19.22 25.46
CA LEU A 203 12.55 -18.10 26.31
C LEU A 203 13.19 -16.78 25.86
N HIS A 204 14.49 -16.80 25.52
CA HIS A 204 15.19 -15.64 24.98
C HIS A 204 14.58 -15.19 23.65
N TYR A 205 14.33 -16.13 22.74
CA TYR A 205 13.73 -15.82 21.43
C TYR A 205 12.31 -15.28 21.56
N ARG A 206 11.50 -15.84 22.47
CA ARG A 206 10.17 -15.32 22.81
C ARG A 206 10.24 -13.89 23.34
N ALA A 207 11.16 -13.60 24.27
CA ALA A 207 11.37 -12.26 24.80
C ALA A 207 11.74 -11.26 23.71
N TRP A 208 12.61 -11.67 22.78
CA TRP A 208 12.98 -10.88 21.62
C TRP A 208 11.76 -10.59 20.73
N LEU A 209 10.94 -11.60 20.39
CA LEU A 209 9.71 -11.41 19.61
C LEU A 209 8.72 -10.45 20.27
N GLN A 210 8.54 -10.52 21.60
CA GLN A 210 7.69 -9.60 22.34
C GLN A 210 8.22 -8.16 22.28
N LYS A 211 9.55 -7.98 22.40
CA LYS A 211 10.17 -6.67 22.25
C LYS A 211 9.97 -6.09 20.86
N GLN A 212 10.03 -6.89 19.80
CA GLN A 212 9.85 -6.42 18.41
C GLN A 212 8.49 -5.74 18.15
N ILE A 213 7.42 -6.16 18.82
CA ILE A 213 6.09 -5.52 18.69
C ILE A 213 5.91 -4.31 19.62
N ASP A 214 6.80 -4.17 20.61
CA ASP A 214 6.88 -3.08 21.58
C ASP A 214 7.95 -2.03 21.20
N GLU A 215 8.64 -2.21 20.07
CA GLU A 215 9.49 -1.20 19.45
C GLU A 215 8.66 -0.02 18.94
N PRO A 216 9.23 1.20 18.95
CA PRO A 216 8.51 2.40 18.54
C PRO A 216 8.19 2.32 17.04
N ILE A 217 7.00 2.76 16.65
CA ILE A 217 6.67 2.85 15.22
C ILE A 217 7.27 4.13 14.67
N PHE A 218 8.21 3.99 13.73
CA PHE A 218 8.89 5.13 13.12
C PHE A 218 9.52 6.03 14.19
N TRP A 219 8.93 7.21 14.43
CA TRP A 219 9.41 8.23 15.37
C TRP A 219 8.46 8.43 16.56
N GLU A 220 7.54 7.51 16.77
CA GLU A 220 6.48 7.62 17.77
C GLU A 220 6.88 7.02 19.12
N ALA A 221 6.39 7.63 20.20
CA ALA A 221 6.57 7.09 21.55
C ALA A 221 5.91 5.71 21.73
N PHE A 222 4.85 5.47 20.96
CA PHE A 222 4.03 4.26 21.03
C PHE A 222 4.49 3.16 20.07
N SER A 223 4.15 1.92 20.42
CA SER A 223 4.53 0.72 19.66
C SER A 223 3.44 0.21 18.72
N LEU A 224 3.81 -0.71 17.82
CA LEU A 224 2.87 -1.37 16.91
C LEU A 224 1.72 -1.99 17.68
N LYS A 225 2.01 -2.63 18.80
CA LYS A 225 1.03 -3.27 19.68
C LYS A 225 -0.06 -2.31 20.16
N GLN A 226 0.26 -1.03 20.39
CA GLN A 226 -0.69 -0.05 20.93
C GLN A 226 -1.72 0.43 19.90
N ILE A 227 -1.35 0.49 18.61
CA ILE A 227 -2.22 0.94 17.52
C ILE A 227 -2.63 -0.18 16.56
N TYR A 228 -2.37 -1.44 16.95
CA TYR A 228 -2.67 -2.59 16.11
C TYR A 228 -4.18 -2.88 16.12
N VAL A 229 -4.74 -2.96 14.92
CA VAL A 229 -6.11 -3.39 14.68
C VAL A 229 -6.09 -4.78 14.03
N PRO A 230 -6.80 -5.78 14.59
CA PRO A 230 -6.85 -7.13 14.02
C PRO A 230 -7.33 -7.11 12.56
N LEU A 231 -6.55 -7.70 11.65
CA LEU A 231 -6.87 -7.69 10.23
C LEU A 231 -7.97 -8.69 9.87
N ARG A 232 -8.72 -8.35 8.83
CA ARG A 232 -9.66 -9.25 8.16
C ARG A 232 -9.01 -9.80 6.89
N GLY A 233 -9.53 -10.90 6.39
CA GLY A 233 -9.14 -11.42 5.09
C GLY A 233 -10.30 -12.07 4.38
N PHE A 234 -10.05 -12.54 3.17
CA PHE A 234 -10.96 -13.43 2.46
C PHE A 234 -10.19 -14.57 1.81
N TYR A 235 -10.88 -15.67 1.55
CA TYR A 235 -10.41 -16.72 0.65
C TYR A 235 -11.44 -16.96 -0.45
N GLU A 236 -11.00 -17.52 -1.56
CA GLU A 236 -11.87 -17.86 -2.69
C GLU A 236 -12.31 -19.32 -2.60
N GLU A 237 -13.59 -19.57 -2.88
CA GLU A 237 -14.20 -20.89 -3.00
C GLU A 237 -14.89 -21.02 -4.35
N GLU A 238 -14.70 -22.14 -5.04
CA GLU A 238 -15.32 -22.39 -6.35
C GLU A 238 -16.84 -22.56 -6.22
N GLU A 239 -17.60 -21.78 -7.01
CA GLU A 239 -19.06 -21.89 -7.09
C GLU A 239 -19.44 -22.97 -8.12
N ILE A 240 -19.95 -24.11 -7.66
CA ILE A 240 -20.53 -25.13 -8.53
C ILE A 240 -21.97 -24.71 -8.85
N LYS A 241 -22.19 -24.00 -9.96
CA LYS A 241 -23.55 -23.75 -10.48
C LYS A 241 -24.02 -24.96 -11.30
N ALA A 242 -25.11 -25.60 -10.86
CA ALA A 242 -25.78 -26.65 -11.63
C ALA A 242 -26.58 -26.00 -12.78
N THR A 243 -26.07 -26.06 -14.01
CA THR A 243 -26.83 -25.70 -15.23
C THR A 243 -26.57 -26.68 -16.37
N PRO A 244 -27.52 -26.84 -17.32
CA PRO A 244 -27.49 -27.91 -18.32
C PRO A 244 -26.38 -27.72 -19.38
N ASP A 245 -25.60 -28.78 -19.58
CA ASP A 245 -24.64 -29.21 -20.62
C ASP A 245 -24.36 -28.44 -21.94
N THR A 246 -24.66 -27.13 -22.12
CA THR A 246 -24.47 -26.47 -23.44
C THR A 246 -23.48 -25.30 -23.51
N ASP A 247 -22.55 -25.14 -22.57
CA ASP A 247 -21.57 -24.03 -22.63
C ASP A 247 -20.12 -24.53 -22.40
N TYR A 248 -19.36 -24.76 -23.49
CA TYR A 248 -18.00 -25.30 -23.45
C TYR A 248 -16.90 -24.25 -23.15
N HIS A 249 -17.28 -23.00 -22.88
CA HIS A 249 -16.35 -21.92 -22.51
C HIS A 249 -16.94 -21.06 -21.39
N ARG A 250 -16.91 -21.53 -20.14
CA ARG A 250 -17.11 -20.64 -18.98
C ARG A 250 -15.91 -20.70 -18.04
N GLU A 251 -15.42 -19.52 -17.68
CA GLU A 251 -14.45 -19.36 -16.59
C GLU A 251 -15.11 -19.79 -15.26
N PRO A 252 -14.37 -20.46 -14.36
CA PRO A 252 -14.89 -20.85 -13.06
C PRO A 252 -15.29 -19.61 -12.25
N SER A 253 -16.54 -19.57 -11.78
CA SER A 253 -17.01 -18.53 -10.85
C SER A 253 -16.52 -18.84 -9.43
N PHE A 254 -15.93 -17.84 -8.76
CA PHE A 254 -15.46 -17.97 -7.38
C PHE A 254 -16.25 -17.04 -6.46
N LYS A 255 -16.54 -17.53 -5.25
CA LYS A 255 -17.14 -16.76 -4.16
C LYS A 255 -16.08 -16.35 -3.16
N ARG A 256 -16.03 -15.08 -2.77
CA ARG A 256 -15.06 -14.54 -1.79
C ARG A 256 -15.65 -14.58 -0.39
N ILE A 257 -15.12 -15.41 0.50
CA ILE A 257 -15.64 -15.59 1.86
C ILE A 257 -14.79 -14.76 2.83
N VAL A 258 -15.45 -13.82 3.53
CA VAL A 258 -14.79 -12.92 4.49
C VAL A 258 -14.58 -13.64 5.82
N ILE A 259 -13.41 -13.43 6.41
CA ILE A 259 -12.98 -14.06 7.67
C ILE A 259 -12.25 -13.07 8.58
N LYS A 260 -12.29 -13.35 9.88
CA LYS A 260 -11.34 -12.77 10.84
C LYS A 260 -10.02 -13.53 10.71
N LEU A 261 -8.98 -12.84 10.25
CA LEU A 261 -7.73 -13.47 9.84
C LEU A 261 -7.06 -14.24 10.99
N GLN A 262 -6.98 -13.60 12.16
CA GLN A 262 -6.31 -14.19 13.33
C GLN A 262 -7.03 -15.44 13.83
N GLU A 263 -8.35 -15.37 14.09
CA GLU A 263 -9.15 -16.50 14.57
C GLU A 263 -9.07 -17.70 13.60
N GLN A 264 -9.06 -17.43 12.29
CA GLN A 264 -8.92 -18.48 11.27
C GLN A 264 -7.55 -19.17 11.33
N LEU A 265 -6.47 -18.41 11.46
CA LEU A 265 -5.12 -18.98 11.55
C LEU A 265 -4.89 -19.70 12.88
N GLU A 266 -5.48 -19.23 13.98
CA GLU A 266 -5.44 -19.92 15.27
C GLU A 266 -6.18 -21.25 15.20
N THR A 267 -7.37 -21.29 14.61
CA THR A 267 -8.14 -22.52 14.39
C THR A 267 -7.36 -23.53 13.54
N TRP A 268 -6.70 -23.07 12.48
CA TRP A 268 -5.82 -23.89 11.64
C TRP A 268 -4.59 -24.40 12.43
N LEU A 269 -3.97 -23.53 13.22
CA LEU A 269 -2.83 -23.85 14.07
C LEU A 269 -3.23 -24.80 15.21
N GLU A 270 -4.49 -24.88 15.62
CA GLU A 270 -4.93 -25.85 16.63
C GLU A 270 -5.33 -27.18 16.01
N ALA A 271 -6.01 -27.15 14.86
CA ALA A 271 -6.47 -28.35 14.14
C ALA A 271 -5.34 -29.32 13.77
N ALA A 272 -4.11 -28.81 13.57
CA ALA A 272 -2.89 -29.62 13.48
C ALA A 272 -2.96 -30.74 12.42
N LYS A 273 -3.60 -30.50 11.27
CA LYS A 273 -3.75 -31.51 10.22
C LYS A 273 -2.47 -31.63 9.39
N SER A 274 -1.93 -32.84 9.27
CA SER A 274 -0.65 -33.08 8.60
C SER A 274 -0.70 -32.82 7.09
N ASP A 275 -1.86 -33.04 6.48
CA ASP A 275 -2.12 -32.81 5.06
C ASP A 275 -2.52 -31.35 4.75
N ASP A 276 -2.65 -30.50 5.77
CA ASP A 276 -3.04 -29.09 5.64
C ASP A 276 -2.17 -28.20 6.55
N ALA A 277 -0.88 -28.15 6.24
CA ALA A 277 0.13 -27.53 7.10
C ALA A 277 0.76 -26.24 6.54
N ILE A 278 0.23 -25.68 5.45
CA ILE A 278 0.75 -24.45 4.83
C ILE A 278 -0.37 -23.43 4.62
N ARG A 279 -0.09 -22.17 4.95
CA ARG A 279 -0.94 -21.01 4.64
C ARG A 279 -0.12 -19.95 3.91
N LEU A 280 -0.72 -19.35 2.89
CA LEU A 280 -0.20 -18.21 2.16
C LEU A 280 -1.05 -16.98 2.48
N LEU A 281 -0.41 -15.97 3.04
CA LEU A 281 -1.01 -14.68 3.33
C LEU A 281 -0.64 -13.69 2.24
N THR A 282 -1.64 -13.13 1.57
CA THR A 282 -1.45 -12.24 0.43
C THR A 282 -2.12 -10.89 0.60
N GLY A 283 -1.71 -9.91 -0.19
CA GLY A 283 -2.19 -8.53 -0.11
C GLY A 283 -1.22 -7.52 -0.73
N GLY A 284 -1.72 -6.33 -1.05
CA GLY A 284 -0.95 -5.23 -1.62
C GLY A 284 0.15 -4.67 -0.71
N PRO A 285 1.02 -3.77 -1.20
CA PRO A 285 1.97 -3.04 -0.36
C PRO A 285 1.23 -2.24 0.73
N GLY A 286 1.82 -2.02 1.90
CA GLY A 286 1.18 -1.27 2.99
C GLY A 286 -0.03 -1.92 3.68
N SER A 287 -0.53 -3.06 3.18
CA SER A 287 -1.70 -3.81 3.72
C SER A 287 -1.54 -4.34 5.15
N GLY A 288 -0.33 -4.32 5.70
CA GLY A 288 -0.06 -4.80 7.07
C GLY A 288 0.35 -6.28 7.17
N LYS A 289 0.67 -6.97 6.06
CA LYS A 289 1.18 -8.38 6.08
C LYS A 289 2.30 -8.61 7.10
N SER A 290 3.39 -7.87 7.00
CA SER A 290 4.55 -8.03 7.88
C SER A 290 4.23 -7.66 9.33
N SER A 291 3.44 -6.59 9.53
CA SER A 291 2.96 -6.20 10.86
C SER A 291 2.10 -7.31 11.49
N PHE A 292 1.20 -7.92 10.71
CA PHE A 292 0.41 -9.08 11.13
C PHE A 292 1.30 -10.27 11.46
N CYS A 293 2.24 -10.65 10.58
CA CYS A 293 3.14 -11.78 10.81
C CYS A 293 3.97 -11.61 12.10
N LYS A 294 4.48 -10.40 12.36
CA LYS A 294 5.20 -10.08 13.61
C LYS A 294 4.30 -10.18 14.84
N VAL A 295 3.12 -9.54 14.80
CA VAL A 295 2.15 -9.56 15.92
C VAL A 295 1.66 -10.98 16.19
N PHE A 296 1.30 -11.72 15.15
CA PHE A 296 0.88 -13.11 15.24
C PHE A 296 1.99 -13.99 15.80
N ALA A 297 3.23 -13.84 15.33
CA ALA A 297 4.38 -14.59 15.86
C ALA A 297 4.57 -14.35 17.36
N ALA A 298 4.58 -13.09 17.78
CA ALA A 298 4.72 -12.72 19.18
C ALA A 298 3.57 -13.27 20.04
N GLN A 299 2.32 -13.12 19.60
CA GLN A 299 1.15 -13.63 20.32
C GLN A 299 1.18 -15.16 20.48
N GLN A 300 1.48 -15.90 19.41
CA GLN A 300 1.58 -17.36 19.47
C GLN A 300 2.76 -17.81 20.35
N ALA A 301 3.91 -17.13 20.31
CA ALA A 301 5.01 -17.37 21.24
C ALA A 301 4.63 -17.05 22.70
N GLY A 302 3.78 -16.05 22.91
CA GLY A 302 3.19 -15.71 24.21
C GLY A 302 2.30 -16.82 24.80
N LEU A 303 1.66 -17.61 23.93
CA LEU A 303 0.89 -18.81 24.27
C LEU A 303 1.76 -20.08 24.38
N GLU A 304 3.08 -19.92 24.58
CA GLU A 304 4.07 -21.00 24.74
C GLU A 304 4.20 -21.93 23.51
N LYS A 305 3.71 -21.50 22.34
CA LYS A 305 3.96 -22.24 21.10
C LYS A 305 5.38 -21.96 20.62
N GLN A 306 6.05 -22.97 20.06
CA GLN A 306 7.35 -22.78 19.42
C GLN A 306 7.16 -22.14 18.05
N VAL A 307 7.53 -20.87 17.94
CA VAL A 307 7.35 -20.05 16.74
C VAL A 307 8.69 -19.52 16.29
N LEU A 308 8.98 -19.62 15.00
CA LEU A 308 10.15 -19.03 14.37
C LEU A 308 9.71 -18.04 13.30
N TYR A 309 9.96 -16.75 13.51
CA TYR A 309 9.70 -15.69 12.54
C TYR A 309 10.97 -15.40 11.75
N ILE A 310 10.88 -15.51 10.42
CA ILE A 310 12.01 -15.34 9.51
C ILE A 310 11.63 -14.34 8.40
N PRO A 311 12.20 -13.12 8.42
CA PRO A 311 12.17 -12.24 7.26
C PRO A 311 12.97 -12.86 6.10
N LEU A 312 12.34 -13.06 4.95
CA LEU A 312 12.92 -13.83 3.85
C LEU A 312 14.16 -13.17 3.25
N HIS A 313 14.28 -11.84 3.28
CA HIS A 313 15.51 -11.14 2.87
C HIS A 313 16.75 -11.46 3.73
N ARG A 314 16.58 -12.08 4.91
CA ARG A 314 17.69 -12.51 5.78
C ARG A 314 18.13 -13.96 5.56
N LEU A 315 17.44 -14.70 4.68
CA LEU A 315 17.79 -16.09 4.37
C LEU A 315 18.70 -16.16 3.14
N SER A 316 19.70 -17.04 3.20
CA SER A 316 20.51 -17.40 2.04
C SER A 316 19.91 -18.60 1.32
N PHE A 317 19.55 -18.42 0.06
CA PHE A 317 18.90 -19.45 -0.78
C PHE A 317 19.87 -20.24 -1.66
N SER A 318 21.19 -20.05 -1.49
CA SER A 318 22.18 -20.91 -2.16
C SER A 318 22.24 -22.33 -1.59
N THR A 319 21.50 -22.61 -0.52
CA THR A 319 21.47 -23.88 0.21
C THR A 319 20.02 -24.36 0.42
N ASP A 320 19.84 -25.63 0.77
CA ASP A 320 18.53 -26.19 1.12
C ASP A 320 17.91 -25.48 2.33
N LEU A 321 16.58 -25.58 2.49
CA LEU A 321 15.83 -24.85 3.51
C LEU A 321 16.30 -25.15 4.94
N VAL A 322 16.66 -26.40 5.22
CA VAL A 322 17.09 -26.84 6.55
C VAL A 322 18.42 -26.17 6.91
N THR A 323 19.36 -26.16 5.98
CA THR A 323 20.65 -25.46 6.12
C THR A 323 20.47 -23.94 6.20
N ALA A 324 19.55 -23.37 5.44
CA ALA A 324 19.27 -21.93 5.47
C ALA A 324 18.71 -21.50 6.84
N VAL A 325 17.74 -22.25 7.39
CA VAL A 325 17.18 -22.01 8.73
C VAL A 325 18.25 -22.20 9.81
N LYS A 326 19.07 -23.24 9.71
CA LYS A 326 20.19 -23.46 10.64
C LYS A 326 21.14 -22.27 10.66
N THR A 327 21.51 -21.77 9.48
CA THR A 327 22.43 -20.63 9.34
C THR A 327 21.83 -19.35 9.93
N PHE A 328 20.54 -19.09 9.65
CA PHE A 328 19.81 -17.96 10.23
C PHE A 328 19.78 -18.01 11.76
N VAL A 329 19.41 -19.17 12.32
CA VAL A 329 19.35 -19.37 13.76
C VAL A 329 20.71 -19.24 14.44
N GLN A 330 21.77 -19.77 13.81
CA GLN A 330 23.14 -19.65 14.32
C GLN A 330 23.66 -18.21 14.28
N HIS A 331 23.31 -17.45 13.24
CA HIS A 331 23.68 -16.04 13.11
C HIS A 331 22.99 -15.17 14.17
N GLU A 332 21.69 -15.34 14.38
CA GLU A 332 20.93 -14.62 15.41
C GLU A 332 21.36 -15.05 16.83
N GLY A 333 21.89 -16.27 16.98
CA GLY A 333 22.55 -16.73 18.21
C GLY A 333 21.61 -16.94 19.41
N PHE A 334 20.29 -17.04 19.18
CA PHE A 334 19.28 -17.26 20.22
C PHE A 334 19.07 -18.74 20.54
N LEU A 335 18.88 -19.60 19.52
CA LEU A 335 18.60 -21.02 19.72
C LEU A 335 19.87 -21.85 19.61
N PRO A 336 20.09 -22.82 20.52
CA PRO A 336 21.31 -23.63 20.55
C PRO A 336 21.35 -24.76 19.50
N GLU A 337 20.20 -25.19 18.99
CA GLU A 337 20.06 -26.25 17.98
C GLU A 337 19.17 -25.81 16.80
N ASN A 338 19.28 -26.52 15.67
CA ASN A 338 18.43 -26.28 14.51
C ASN A 338 16.98 -26.71 14.84
N PRO A 339 15.99 -25.80 14.82
CA PRO A 339 14.61 -26.13 15.21
C PRO A 339 13.90 -27.08 14.22
N LEU A 340 14.43 -27.24 13.00
CA LEU A 340 13.94 -28.24 12.04
C LEU A 340 14.51 -29.65 12.29
N GLU A 341 15.65 -29.75 12.95
CA GLU A 341 16.29 -31.01 13.36
C GLU A 341 16.47 -31.07 14.89
N PRO A 342 15.38 -30.92 15.68
CA PRO A 342 15.47 -30.86 17.13
C PRO A 342 15.81 -32.23 17.71
N SER A 343 16.52 -32.22 18.83
CA SER A 343 16.78 -33.44 19.60
C SER A 343 15.49 -34.04 20.21
N ASP A 344 14.43 -33.23 20.36
CA ASP A 344 13.09 -33.66 20.78
C ASP A 344 12.18 -33.90 19.55
N GLN A 345 11.78 -35.15 19.34
CA GLN A 345 10.94 -35.54 18.20
C GLN A 345 9.45 -35.19 18.39
N ASP A 346 9.01 -34.76 19.57
CA ASP A 346 7.63 -34.33 19.86
C ASP A 346 7.41 -32.82 19.67
N LEU A 347 8.47 -32.05 19.39
CA LEU A 347 8.38 -30.61 19.21
C LEU A 347 7.57 -30.25 17.94
N ARG A 348 6.54 -29.42 18.15
CA ARG A 348 5.72 -28.82 17.10
C ARG A 348 6.15 -27.38 16.86
N LEU A 349 6.53 -27.07 15.63
CA LEU A 349 7.08 -25.80 15.21
C LEU A 349 6.14 -25.09 14.23
N LEU A 350 5.90 -23.80 14.47
CA LEU A 350 5.36 -22.87 13.48
C LEU A 350 6.52 -22.04 12.91
N ILE A 351 6.68 -22.04 11.60
CA ILE A 351 7.59 -21.10 10.91
C ILE A 351 6.76 -20.06 10.16
N ILE A 352 7.07 -18.79 10.36
CA ILE A 352 6.46 -17.66 9.66
C ILE A 352 7.53 -17.04 8.77
N PHE A 353 7.44 -17.29 7.47
CA PHE A 353 8.26 -16.65 6.46
C PHE A 353 7.58 -15.37 5.98
N ASP A 354 8.23 -14.22 6.19
CA ASP A 354 7.67 -12.92 5.84
C ASP A 354 8.42 -12.30 4.66
N GLY A 355 7.68 -11.86 3.63
CA GLY A 355 8.25 -11.14 2.49
C GLY A 355 8.66 -12.01 1.31
N LEU A 356 7.80 -12.91 0.82
CA LEU A 356 8.10 -13.75 -0.35
C LEU A 356 8.39 -12.91 -1.60
N ASP A 357 7.77 -11.74 -1.70
CA ASP A 357 8.03 -10.77 -2.74
C ASP A 357 9.45 -10.20 -2.71
N GLU A 358 10.13 -10.21 -1.56
CA GLU A 358 11.51 -9.75 -1.40
C GLU A 358 12.51 -10.69 -2.08
N LEU A 359 12.17 -11.97 -2.23
CA LEU A 359 12.95 -12.91 -3.04
C LEU A 359 12.78 -12.67 -4.55
N SER A 360 11.70 -11.99 -4.92
CA SER A 360 11.27 -11.81 -6.31
C SER A 360 11.67 -10.47 -6.93
N MET A 361 12.52 -9.67 -6.27
CA MET A 361 12.77 -8.26 -6.63
C MET A 361 13.58 -8.02 -7.93
N GLN A 362 13.99 -9.06 -8.67
CA GLN A 362 14.85 -8.96 -9.86
C GLN A 362 14.28 -9.66 -11.12
N GLY A 363 13.03 -9.39 -11.50
CA GLY A 363 12.47 -9.79 -12.80
C GLY A 363 12.11 -11.29 -12.93
N LYS A 364 12.11 -11.83 -14.17
CA LYS A 364 11.62 -13.20 -14.47
C LYS A 364 12.33 -14.31 -13.69
N ILE A 365 13.65 -14.19 -13.49
CA ILE A 365 14.45 -15.14 -12.70
C ILE A 365 13.95 -15.17 -11.23
N ALA A 366 13.45 -14.05 -10.73
CA ALA A 366 13.06 -13.90 -9.35
C ALA A 366 11.65 -14.47 -9.04
N GLN A 367 10.76 -14.60 -10.03
CA GLN A 367 9.53 -15.40 -9.90
C GLN A 367 9.84 -16.90 -9.77
N GLU A 368 10.82 -17.40 -10.51
CA GLU A 368 11.29 -18.79 -10.40
C GLU A 368 11.89 -19.06 -9.01
N VAL A 369 12.63 -18.10 -8.44
CA VAL A 369 13.17 -18.21 -7.07
C VAL A 369 12.05 -18.36 -6.03
N ALA A 370 11.02 -17.52 -6.09
CA ALA A 370 9.88 -17.61 -5.17
C ALA A 370 9.12 -18.94 -5.32
N GLN A 371 8.96 -19.43 -6.56
CA GLN A 371 8.32 -20.71 -6.84
C GLN A 371 9.15 -21.90 -6.34
N ASN A 372 10.46 -21.87 -6.54
CA ASN A 372 11.39 -22.88 -6.02
C ASN A 372 11.36 -22.92 -4.49
N PHE A 373 11.35 -21.75 -3.84
CA PHE A 373 11.21 -21.66 -2.39
C PHE A 373 9.90 -22.29 -1.89
N ILE A 374 8.76 -21.97 -2.50
CA ILE A 374 7.47 -22.57 -2.15
C ILE A 374 7.51 -24.10 -2.31
N ASN A 375 8.10 -24.59 -3.40
CA ASN A 375 8.21 -26.03 -3.65
C ASN A 375 9.07 -26.72 -2.59
N GLU A 376 10.23 -26.16 -2.26
CA GLU A 376 11.11 -26.67 -1.21
C GLU A 376 10.38 -26.72 0.14
N VAL A 377 9.69 -25.64 0.53
CA VAL A 377 8.88 -25.62 1.76
C VAL A 377 7.83 -26.74 1.76
N ARG A 378 7.13 -26.96 0.63
CA ARG A 378 6.13 -28.03 0.53
C ARG A 378 6.74 -29.42 0.70
N GLU A 379 7.91 -29.66 0.10
CA GLU A 379 8.62 -30.93 0.22
C GLU A 379 9.07 -31.18 1.67
N GLN A 380 9.66 -30.17 2.32
CA GLN A 380 10.08 -30.27 3.71
C GLN A 380 8.90 -30.47 4.67
N VAL A 381 7.82 -29.70 4.52
CA VAL A 381 6.61 -29.87 5.34
C VAL A 381 6.03 -31.28 5.20
N LYS A 382 5.98 -31.82 3.97
CA LYS A 382 5.54 -33.19 3.72
C LYS A 382 6.48 -34.22 4.39
N SER A 383 7.78 -33.99 4.35
CA SER A 383 8.79 -34.84 4.99
C SER A 383 8.66 -34.85 6.52
N PHE A 384 8.54 -33.68 7.15
CA PHE A 384 8.44 -33.57 8.61
C PHE A 384 7.09 -34.04 9.17
N ASN A 385 6.02 -34.01 8.37
CA ASN A 385 4.66 -34.35 8.81
C ASN A 385 4.18 -35.76 8.45
N GLN A 386 5.07 -36.68 8.06
CA GLN A 386 4.70 -38.04 7.61
C GLN A 386 3.82 -38.81 8.62
N ASN A 387 4.14 -38.74 9.92
CA ASN A 387 3.44 -39.50 10.97
C ASN A 387 2.51 -38.63 11.83
N LYS A 388 2.97 -37.43 12.18
CA LYS A 388 2.25 -36.46 13.01
C LYS A 388 2.64 -35.05 12.58
N THR A 389 1.79 -34.08 12.84
CA THR A 389 2.05 -32.68 12.48
C THR A 389 3.14 -32.09 13.37
N ARG A 390 4.33 -31.94 12.81
CA ARG A 390 5.50 -31.33 13.46
C ARG A 390 5.78 -29.93 12.96
N LEU A 391 5.52 -29.65 11.69
CA LEU A 391 5.83 -28.37 11.07
C LEU A 391 4.58 -27.78 10.42
N GLN A 392 4.25 -26.55 10.78
CA GLN A 392 3.31 -25.70 10.04
C GLN A 392 4.00 -24.44 9.58
N VAL A 393 3.63 -23.98 8.40
CA VAL A 393 4.28 -22.84 7.76
C VAL A 393 3.25 -21.81 7.32
N LEU A 394 3.50 -20.55 7.71
CA LEU A 394 2.80 -19.38 7.19
C LEU A 394 3.79 -18.59 6.32
N ILE A 395 3.41 -18.27 5.09
CA ILE A 395 4.24 -17.50 4.16
C ILE A 395 3.48 -16.23 3.78
N SER A 396 4.07 -15.05 3.97
CA SER A 396 3.52 -13.78 3.53
C SER A 396 4.11 -13.37 2.17
N GLY A 397 3.32 -12.75 1.28
CA GLY A 397 3.81 -12.24 0.00
C GLY A 397 2.79 -11.39 -0.76
N ARG A 398 3.18 -10.77 -1.87
CA ARG A 398 2.25 -10.00 -2.73
C ARG A 398 1.38 -10.90 -3.61
N ASP A 399 0.23 -10.36 -3.98
CA ASP A 399 -0.78 -11.06 -4.80
C ASP A 399 -0.18 -11.66 -6.07
N VAL A 400 0.63 -10.90 -6.81
CA VAL A 400 1.25 -11.35 -8.07
C VAL A 400 2.12 -12.59 -7.88
N VAL A 401 2.91 -12.63 -6.80
CA VAL A 401 3.85 -13.74 -6.52
C VAL A 401 3.09 -14.95 -5.97
N VAL A 402 2.02 -14.72 -5.21
CA VAL A 402 1.18 -15.80 -4.67
C VAL A 402 0.29 -16.40 -5.77
N GLN A 403 -0.25 -15.57 -6.68
CA GLN A 403 -1.09 -16.00 -7.80
C GLN A 403 -0.34 -16.88 -8.80
N SER A 404 0.92 -16.57 -9.11
CA SER A 404 1.75 -17.43 -9.97
C SER A 404 1.95 -18.84 -9.36
N ASN A 405 1.75 -18.97 -8.05
CA ASN A 405 1.84 -20.22 -7.29
C ASN A 405 0.48 -20.83 -6.95
N LYS A 406 -0.65 -20.27 -7.42
CA LYS A 406 -2.02 -20.74 -7.07
C LYS A 406 -2.23 -22.23 -7.40
N ASN A 407 -1.67 -22.70 -8.51
CA ASN A 407 -1.77 -24.10 -8.94
C ASN A 407 -1.17 -25.12 -7.93
N ASN A 408 -0.28 -24.67 -7.04
CA ASN A 408 0.33 -25.50 -6.01
C ASN A 408 -0.59 -25.71 -4.79
N PHE A 409 -1.64 -24.91 -4.63
CA PHE A 409 -2.51 -24.87 -3.46
C PHE A 409 -3.97 -25.01 -3.90
N LYS A 410 -4.47 -26.25 -3.85
CA LYS A 410 -5.81 -26.61 -4.34
C LYS A 410 -6.88 -26.68 -3.26
N LYS A 411 -6.50 -26.64 -1.97
CA LYS A 411 -7.49 -26.72 -0.89
C LYS A 411 -8.04 -25.32 -0.59
N PRO A 412 -9.33 -25.20 -0.24
CA PRO A 412 -9.89 -23.93 0.21
C PRO A 412 -9.13 -23.41 1.42
N GLN A 413 -9.08 -22.08 1.60
CA GLN A 413 -8.43 -21.40 2.73
C GLN A 413 -6.90 -21.49 2.80
N GLN A 414 -6.23 -22.14 1.83
CA GLN A 414 -4.76 -22.15 1.79
C GLN A 414 -4.16 -20.80 1.42
N ILE A 415 -4.86 -20.04 0.56
CA ILE A 415 -4.51 -18.67 0.18
C ILE A 415 -5.54 -17.75 0.83
N ILE A 416 -5.06 -16.81 1.64
CA ILE A 416 -5.88 -15.81 2.33
C ILE A 416 -5.39 -14.44 1.92
N THR A 417 -6.28 -13.62 1.36
CA THR A 417 -6.01 -12.24 0.96
C THR A 417 -6.43 -11.29 2.07
N ILE A 418 -5.53 -10.41 2.52
CA ILE A 418 -5.81 -9.40 3.54
C ILE A 418 -6.77 -8.35 2.96
N LEU A 419 -7.77 -8.00 3.76
CA LEU A 419 -8.69 -6.91 3.47
C LEU A 419 -8.19 -5.61 4.12
N PRO A 420 -8.42 -4.45 3.48
CA PRO A 420 -8.19 -3.15 4.10
C PRO A 420 -9.17 -2.93 5.28
N TYR A 421 -8.90 -1.92 6.12
CA TYR A 421 -9.76 -1.53 7.25
C TYR A 421 -11.18 -1.13 6.83
N TRP A 422 -11.37 -0.76 5.58
CA TRP A 422 -12.67 -0.40 5.02
C TRP A 422 -12.80 -0.87 3.59
N VAL A 423 -13.95 -1.47 3.27
CA VAL A 423 -14.31 -1.95 1.94
C VAL A 423 -15.65 -1.31 1.59
N ALA A 424 -15.72 -0.58 0.47
CA ALA A 424 -17.00 -0.08 -0.04
C ALA A 424 -17.93 -1.26 -0.32
N LYS A 425 -19.25 -1.11 -0.14
CA LYS A 425 -20.22 -2.17 -0.48
C LYS A 425 -19.95 -2.67 -1.90
N SER A 426 -19.46 -3.90 -2.03
CA SER A 426 -19.30 -4.60 -3.29
C SER A 426 -20.14 -5.87 -3.22
N ASP A 427 -20.81 -6.19 -4.32
CA ASP A 427 -21.74 -7.32 -4.43
C ASP A 427 -21.02 -8.69 -4.49
N ASP A 428 -19.68 -8.71 -4.37
CA ASP A 428 -18.82 -9.87 -4.61
C ASP A 428 -18.37 -10.62 -3.35
N PHE A 429 -18.68 -10.12 -2.15
CA PHE A 429 -18.25 -10.73 -0.89
C PHE A 429 -19.38 -11.46 -0.15
N SER A 430 -19.08 -12.68 0.29
CA SER A 430 -19.89 -13.45 1.22
C SER A 430 -19.45 -13.17 2.65
N ASP A 431 -20.12 -12.22 3.29
CA ASP A 431 -19.83 -11.77 4.65
C ASP A 431 -20.87 -12.26 5.66
N VAL A 432 -20.77 -13.54 6.05
CA VAL A 432 -21.73 -14.20 6.95
C VAL A 432 -21.76 -13.54 8.33
N ASP A 433 -20.60 -13.12 8.82
CA ASP A 433 -20.42 -12.54 10.16
C ASP A 433 -20.60 -11.01 10.17
N ASN A 434 -20.99 -10.39 9.04
CA ASN A 434 -21.15 -8.95 8.89
C ASN A 434 -19.90 -8.13 9.25
N LEU A 435 -18.71 -8.69 9.01
CA LEU A 435 -17.42 -8.08 9.32
C LEU A 435 -17.17 -6.81 8.51
N LEU A 436 -17.62 -6.74 7.25
CA LEU A 436 -17.45 -5.59 6.36
C LEU A 436 -18.35 -4.41 6.74
N LYS A 437 -19.39 -4.62 7.56
CA LYS A 437 -20.21 -3.50 8.08
C LYS A 437 -19.48 -2.66 9.12
N VAL A 438 -18.44 -3.21 9.75
CA VAL A 438 -17.65 -2.53 10.77
C VAL A 438 -16.55 -1.71 10.11
N ASP A 439 -16.46 -0.42 10.41
CA ASP A 439 -15.32 0.41 9.98
C ASP A 439 -14.13 0.28 10.94
N GLN A 440 -13.10 -0.44 10.51
CA GLN A 440 -11.89 -0.62 11.33
C GLN A 440 -11.03 0.63 11.45
N ARG A 441 -11.25 1.64 10.60
CA ARG A 441 -10.56 2.93 10.68
C ARG A 441 -10.92 3.65 11.99
N HIS A 442 -12.16 3.54 12.44
CA HIS A 442 -12.60 4.15 13.70
C HIS A 442 -11.84 3.59 14.90
N GLN A 443 -11.71 2.25 14.96
CA GLN A 443 -10.94 1.59 16.01
C GLN A 443 -9.47 2.02 15.99
N TRP A 444 -8.88 2.08 14.79
CA TRP A 444 -7.49 2.52 14.64
C TRP A 444 -7.29 3.96 15.14
N TRP A 445 -8.17 4.89 14.75
CA TRP A 445 -8.07 6.30 15.15
C TRP A 445 -8.30 6.51 16.65
N GLN A 446 -9.15 5.69 17.27
CA GLN A 446 -9.32 5.69 18.72
C GLN A 446 -8.03 5.26 19.43
N GLN A 447 -7.39 4.17 18.99
CA GLN A 447 -6.12 3.69 19.55
C GLN A 447 -4.99 4.71 19.33
N TYR A 448 -4.91 5.28 18.12
CA TYR A 448 -3.94 6.34 17.79
C TYR A 448 -4.15 7.58 18.67
N GLY A 449 -5.39 8.03 18.82
CA GLY A 449 -5.72 9.15 19.69
C GLY A 449 -5.31 8.91 21.13
N GLN A 450 -5.63 7.73 21.69
CA GLN A 450 -5.19 7.35 23.03
C GLN A 450 -3.67 7.39 23.17
N ALA A 451 -2.93 6.85 22.20
CA ALA A 451 -1.48 6.81 22.22
C ALA A 451 -0.83 8.21 22.14
N LYS A 452 -1.47 9.15 21.42
CA LYS A 452 -1.03 10.55 21.27
C LYS A 452 -1.56 11.50 22.35
N GLY A 453 -2.51 11.06 23.17
CA GLY A 453 -3.25 11.92 24.10
C GLY A 453 -4.26 12.85 23.43
N LYS A 454 -4.80 12.43 22.30
CA LYS A 454 -5.89 13.09 21.56
C LYS A 454 -7.18 12.29 21.77
N ASN A 455 -8.28 12.97 22.04
CA ASN A 455 -9.58 12.32 22.26
C ASN A 455 -10.32 12.05 20.93
N TYR A 456 -9.70 11.31 20.01
CA TYR A 456 -10.39 10.85 18.81
C TYR A 456 -11.36 9.73 19.16
N ALA A 457 -12.66 9.96 18.97
CA ALA A 457 -13.68 8.93 19.20
C ALA A 457 -13.78 7.94 18.02
N GLN A 458 -13.48 8.42 16.81
CA GLN A 458 -13.55 7.68 15.55
C GLN A 458 -12.67 8.37 14.50
N LEU A 459 -12.71 7.89 13.24
CA LEU A 459 -12.07 8.57 12.11
C LEU A 459 -12.58 10.04 12.05
N PRO A 460 -11.68 11.04 12.04
CA PRO A 460 -12.09 12.44 11.88
C PRO A 460 -13.02 12.62 10.67
N PRO A 461 -14.17 13.31 10.81
CA PRO A 461 -15.14 13.48 9.72
C PRO A 461 -14.52 14.07 8.45
N GLU A 462 -13.51 14.92 8.59
CA GLU A 462 -12.76 15.55 7.50
C GLU A 462 -12.02 14.52 6.63
N LEU A 463 -11.69 13.35 7.20
CA LEU A 463 -10.99 12.26 6.52
C LEU A 463 -11.93 11.19 5.95
N SER A 464 -13.25 11.36 6.11
CA SER A 464 -14.27 10.40 5.67
C SER A 464 -14.70 10.55 4.21
N GLY A 465 -14.16 11.54 3.49
CA GLY A 465 -14.47 11.78 2.08
C GLY A 465 -14.09 10.62 1.15
N GLU A 466 -14.84 10.44 0.06
CA GLU A 466 -14.63 9.38 -0.94
C GLU A 466 -13.22 9.44 -1.56
N ASN A 467 -12.72 10.66 -1.77
CA ASN A 467 -11.37 10.97 -2.24
C ASN A 467 -10.23 10.43 -1.34
N LEU A 468 -10.51 10.20 -0.05
CA LEU A 468 -9.53 9.75 0.96
C LEU A 468 -9.78 8.31 1.42
N GLN A 469 -10.82 7.67 0.89
CA GLN A 469 -11.26 6.35 1.34
C GLN A 469 -10.20 5.26 1.10
N GLU A 470 -9.60 5.22 -0.10
CA GLU A 470 -8.55 4.23 -0.42
C GLU A 470 -7.35 4.34 0.53
N ILE A 471 -7.01 5.57 0.93
CA ILE A 471 -5.84 5.92 1.71
C ILE A 471 -6.05 5.59 3.19
N THR A 472 -7.18 6.03 3.74
CA THR A 472 -7.54 5.78 5.14
C THR A 472 -7.85 4.31 5.39
N ALA A 473 -8.15 3.53 4.35
CA ALA A 473 -8.44 2.11 4.47
C ALA A 473 -7.18 1.23 4.64
N GLN A 474 -5.98 1.69 4.25
CA GLN A 474 -4.76 0.89 4.39
C GLN A 474 -3.95 1.28 5.64
N PRO A 475 -3.41 0.32 6.42
CA PRO A 475 -2.71 0.62 7.68
C PRO A 475 -1.59 1.66 7.57
N LEU A 476 -0.66 1.48 6.63
CA LEU A 476 0.49 2.39 6.47
C LEU A 476 0.04 3.79 6.01
N LEU A 477 -0.84 3.85 5.01
CA LEU A 477 -1.31 5.11 4.45
C LEU A 477 -2.18 5.89 5.42
N ASN A 478 -3.03 5.19 6.19
CA ASN A 478 -3.83 5.78 7.25
C ASN A 478 -2.97 6.39 8.36
N TYR A 479 -1.88 5.73 8.73
CA TYR A 479 -0.89 6.30 9.66
C TYR A 479 -0.24 7.57 9.09
N LEU A 480 0.16 7.55 7.82
CA LEU A 480 0.75 8.73 7.16
C LEU A 480 -0.24 9.91 7.12
N ILE A 481 -1.52 9.66 6.82
CA ILE A 481 -2.56 10.69 6.91
C ILE A 481 -2.68 11.24 8.33
N ALA A 482 -2.61 10.37 9.35
CA ALA A 482 -2.73 10.82 10.73
C ALA A 482 -1.61 11.81 11.10
N LEU A 483 -0.38 11.56 10.66
CA LEU A 483 0.73 12.50 10.81
C LEU A 483 0.44 13.86 10.15
N THR A 484 -0.04 13.86 8.90
CA THR A 484 -0.41 15.10 8.19
C THR A 484 -1.54 15.84 8.89
N PHE A 485 -2.55 15.11 9.38
CA PHE A 485 -3.70 15.66 10.09
C PHE A 485 -3.29 16.33 11.39
N GLU A 486 -2.40 15.73 12.18
CA GLU A 486 -1.95 16.31 13.45
C GLU A 486 -1.14 17.60 13.28
N ARG A 487 -0.41 17.76 12.18
CA ARG A 487 0.32 19.00 11.90
C ARG A 487 -0.59 20.19 11.68
N GLY A 488 -1.84 19.96 11.24
CA GLY A 488 -2.81 21.02 10.94
C GLY A 488 -2.42 21.92 9.77
N GLU A 489 -1.42 21.52 8.98
CA GLU A 489 -0.91 22.30 7.84
C GLU A 489 -1.71 22.08 6.55
N VAL A 490 -2.52 21.02 6.49
CA VAL A 490 -3.40 20.72 5.36
C VAL A 490 -4.85 20.85 5.83
N GLN A 491 -5.62 21.70 5.14
CA GLN A 491 -7.08 21.73 5.30
C GLN A 491 -7.69 20.61 4.47
N PHE A 492 -8.27 19.63 5.14
CA PHE A 492 -8.96 18.53 4.48
C PHE A 492 -10.33 19.00 3.98
N SER A 493 -10.51 18.95 2.67
CA SER A 493 -11.74 19.30 1.96
C SER A 493 -12.09 18.21 0.94
N GLN A 494 -13.22 18.37 0.24
CA GLN A 494 -13.61 17.52 -0.89
C GLN A 494 -12.60 17.57 -2.05
N GLU A 495 -11.76 18.61 -2.11
CA GLU A 495 -10.75 18.80 -3.16
C GLU A 495 -9.37 18.25 -2.76
N THR A 496 -9.15 17.93 -1.48
CA THR A 496 -7.88 17.37 -1.02
C THR A 496 -7.65 16.02 -1.68
N ASN A 497 -6.49 15.84 -2.31
CA ASN A 497 -6.14 14.57 -2.94
C ASN A 497 -4.82 14.01 -2.38
N LEU A 498 -4.45 12.80 -2.81
CA LEU A 498 -3.22 12.11 -2.39
C LEU A 498 -1.96 12.97 -2.58
N ASN A 499 -1.93 13.82 -3.60
CA ASN A 499 -0.75 14.62 -3.90
C ASN A 499 -0.51 15.68 -2.83
N ASN A 500 -1.57 16.30 -2.30
CA ASN A 500 -1.46 17.25 -1.20
C ASN A 500 -0.86 16.60 0.06
N ILE A 501 -1.31 15.38 0.36
CA ILE A 501 -0.86 14.63 1.53
C ILE A 501 0.62 14.26 1.38
N TYR A 502 1.01 13.73 0.22
CA TYR A 502 2.41 13.36 -0.01
C TYR A 502 3.35 14.56 -0.07
N ASP A 503 2.90 15.70 -0.61
CA ASP A 503 3.70 16.93 -0.59
C ASP A 503 3.95 17.40 0.85
N ASN A 504 2.92 17.40 1.70
CA ASN A 504 3.09 17.75 3.11
C ASN A 504 3.99 16.76 3.87
N LEU A 505 3.84 15.46 3.62
CA LEU A 505 4.68 14.43 4.23
C LEU A 505 6.15 14.59 3.83
N LEU A 506 6.41 14.83 2.55
CA LEU A 506 7.76 15.02 2.04
C LEU A 506 8.41 16.25 2.72
N LYS A 507 7.66 17.34 2.85
CA LYS A 507 8.08 18.52 3.60
C LYS A 507 8.31 18.21 5.09
N ALA A 508 7.45 17.42 5.73
CA ALA A 508 7.60 17.01 7.13
C ALA A 508 8.93 16.31 7.38
N VAL A 509 9.26 15.35 6.52
CA VAL A 509 10.48 14.55 6.67
C VAL A 509 11.71 15.40 6.35
N TYR A 510 11.63 16.31 5.37
CA TYR A 510 12.71 17.25 5.08
C TYR A 510 12.98 18.21 6.25
N GLU A 511 11.95 18.84 6.82
CA GLU A 511 12.08 19.79 7.94
C GLU A 511 12.61 19.13 9.21
N ARG A 512 12.21 17.88 9.50
CA ARG A 512 12.69 17.13 10.66
C ARG A 512 14.17 16.76 10.60
N GLY A 513 14.70 16.45 9.42
CA GLY A 513 16.14 16.19 9.26
C GLY A 513 17.03 17.41 9.53
N TYR A 514 16.44 18.59 9.75
CA TYR A 514 17.11 19.83 10.15
C TYR A 514 16.99 20.18 11.65
N GLU A 515 16.30 19.36 12.47
CA GLU A 515 16.18 19.63 13.90
C GLU A 515 17.54 19.45 14.62
N LYS A 516 18.03 20.54 15.20
CA LYS A 516 19.42 20.76 15.65
C LYS A 516 19.95 19.81 16.75
N ASN A 517 19.12 18.94 17.31
CA ASN A 517 19.47 18.15 18.51
C ASN A 517 19.44 16.62 18.33
N SER A 518 19.19 16.09 17.12
CA SER A 518 19.18 14.63 16.91
C SER A 518 20.54 14.13 16.40
N PRO A 519 21.33 13.37 17.19
CA PRO A 519 22.70 12.97 16.85
C PRO A 519 22.81 12.02 15.64
N GLY A 520 21.68 11.47 15.16
CA GLY A 520 21.63 10.52 14.03
C GLY A 520 21.28 11.15 12.66
N HIS A 521 20.95 12.45 12.59
CA HIS A 521 20.21 12.99 11.44
C HIS A 521 20.83 14.22 10.76
N ARG A 522 22.15 14.40 10.82
CA ARG A 522 22.88 15.38 9.96
C ARG A 522 22.96 15.00 8.47
N ALA A 523 22.13 14.06 8.02
CA ALA A 523 22.22 13.40 6.71
C ALA A 523 21.83 14.30 5.52
N ILE A 524 21.09 15.38 5.74
CA ILE A 524 20.61 16.29 4.68
C ILE A 524 21.13 17.73 4.85
N GLU A 525 22.14 17.91 5.69
CA GLU A 525 22.72 19.22 6.00
C GLU A 525 23.40 19.81 4.74
N GLY A 526 22.79 20.87 4.17
CA GLY A 526 23.33 21.60 3.02
C GLY A 526 22.59 21.37 1.68
N ILE A 527 21.52 20.57 1.67
CA ILE A 527 20.69 20.33 0.48
C ILE A 527 19.36 21.10 0.62
N THR A 528 18.96 21.85 -0.42
CA THR A 528 17.68 22.57 -0.40
C THR A 528 16.49 21.62 -0.55
N GLU A 529 15.31 22.00 -0.05
CA GLU A 529 14.07 21.21 -0.20
C GLU A 529 13.80 20.86 -1.67
N LYS A 530 14.05 21.82 -2.57
CA LYS A 530 13.87 21.65 -4.01
C LYS A 530 14.80 20.59 -4.58
N ASP A 531 16.09 20.66 -4.25
CA ASP A 531 17.10 19.71 -4.73
C ASP A 531 16.81 18.31 -4.18
N PHE A 532 16.37 18.25 -2.93
CA PHE A 532 15.93 17.03 -2.27
C PHE A 532 14.75 16.35 -3.01
N VAL A 533 13.70 17.11 -3.33
CA VAL A 533 12.53 16.60 -4.08
C VAL A 533 12.95 16.12 -5.48
N ILE A 534 13.86 16.84 -6.15
CA ILE A 534 14.33 16.46 -7.49
C ILE A 534 14.97 15.07 -7.48
N ILE A 535 15.82 14.76 -6.49
CA ILE A 535 16.44 13.43 -6.38
C ILE A 535 15.38 12.35 -6.21
N LEU A 536 14.40 12.57 -5.32
CA LEU A 536 13.30 11.61 -5.13
C LEU A 536 12.48 11.38 -6.41
N MET A 537 12.23 12.44 -7.20
CA MET A 537 11.56 12.31 -8.49
C MET A 537 12.37 11.49 -9.50
N GLU A 538 13.70 11.64 -9.54
CA GLU A 538 14.54 10.84 -10.44
C GLU A 538 14.62 9.37 -10.00
N ILE A 539 14.61 9.10 -8.69
CA ILE A 539 14.46 7.74 -8.14
C ILE A 539 13.12 7.14 -8.58
N ALA A 540 12.03 7.92 -8.48
CA ALA A 540 10.70 7.49 -8.92
C ALA A 540 10.63 7.17 -10.42
N LEU A 541 11.25 8.00 -11.26
CA LEU A 541 11.40 7.73 -12.69
C LEU A 541 12.19 6.45 -12.95
N SER A 542 13.30 6.24 -12.23
CA SER A 542 14.08 5.01 -12.37
C SER A 542 13.25 3.77 -11.99
N CYS A 543 12.48 3.83 -10.90
CA CYS A 543 11.55 2.76 -10.53
C CYS A 543 10.47 2.52 -11.61
N TRP A 544 9.90 3.58 -12.18
CA TRP A 544 8.89 3.49 -13.24
C TRP A 544 9.45 2.88 -14.53
N HIS A 545 10.70 3.21 -14.89
CA HIS A 545 11.38 2.70 -16.09
C HIS A 545 12.03 1.33 -15.93
N GLY A 546 12.30 0.89 -14.70
CA GLY A 546 12.70 -0.47 -14.38
C GLY A 546 11.51 -1.44 -14.42
N ASN A 547 11.36 -2.26 -13.37
CA ASN A 547 10.24 -3.20 -13.26
C ASN A 547 8.95 -2.56 -12.70
N GLY A 548 8.84 -1.22 -12.74
CA GLY A 548 7.72 -0.44 -12.22
C GLY A 548 7.65 -0.34 -10.69
N ARG A 549 8.67 -0.84 -9.98
CA ARG A 549 8.64 -1.01 -8.50
C ARG A 549 10.00 -0.89 -7.83
N THR A 550 11.03 -1.44 -8.45
CA THR A 550 12.39 -1.49 -7.89
C THR A 550 13.38 -0.72 -8.76
N THR A 551 14.46 -0.24 -8.14
CA THR A 551 15.61 0.39 -8.80
C THR A 551 16.91 0.01 -8.08
N THR A 552 18.07 0.07 -8.75
CA THR A 552 19.39 -0.04 -8.11
C THR A 552 20.10 1.31 -7.98
N VAL A 553 21.13 1.38 -7.13
CA VAL A 553 21.97 2.60 -7.01
C VAL A 553 22.55 3.00 -8.37
N ARG A 554 23.00 2.03 -9.17
CA ARG A 554 23.57 2.29 -10.49
C ARG A 554 22.52 2.86 -11.45
N GLU A 555 21.30 2.32 -11.43
CA GLU A 555 20.20 2.83 -12.26
C GLU A 555 19.84 4.27 -11.85
N ILE A 556 19.80 4.59 -10.55
CA ILE A 556 19.60 5.95 -10.06
C ILE A 556 20.73 6.87 -10.56
N GLU A 557 21.99 6.45 -10.43
CA GLU A 557 23.16 7.20 -10.90
C GLU A 557 23.09 7.47 -12.42
N GLU A 558 22.82 6.44 -13.22
CA GLU A 558 22.66 6.55 -14.68
C GLU A 558 21.52 7.51 -15.05
N HIS A 559 20.37 7.43 -14.39
CA HIS A 559 19.24 8.35 -14.60
C HIS A 559 19.61 9.80 -14.27
N CYS A 560 20.25 10.03 -13.12
CA CYS A 560 20.69 11.37 -12.71
C CYS A 560 21.73 11.94 -13.68
N GLU A 561 22.69 11.13 -14.14
CA GLU A 561 23.69 11.55 -15.12
C GLU A 561 23.07 11.92 -16.47
N ASN A 562 22.17 11.08 -17.00
CA ASN A 562 21.49 11.31 -18.27
C ASN A 562 20.66 12.61 -18.28
N ASN A 563 20.12 12.98 -17.12
CA ASN A 563 19.31 14.19 -16.91
C ASN A 563 20.12 15.42 -16.44
N GLY A 564 21.46 15.34 -16.39
CA GLY A 564 22.32 16.47 -16.05
C GLY A 564 22.34 16.82 -14.55
N LEU A 565 21.90 15.90 -13.70
CA LEU A 565 21.83 16.05 -12.24
C LEU A 565 23.06 15.45 -11.54
N LYS A 566 24.10 15.08 -12.29
CA LYS A 566 25.35 14.49 -11.77
C LYS A 566 25.97 15.29 -10.62
N ASN A 567 26.05 16.62 -10.76
CA ASN A 567 26.64 17.48 -9.73
C ASN A 567 25.76 17.55 -8.48
N LEU A 568 24.44 17.50 -8.66
CA LEU A 568 23.48 17.54 -7.56
C LEU A 568 23.49 16.22 -6.78
N LEU A 569 23.54 15.08 -7.49
CA LEU A 569 23.73 13.77 -6.89
C LEU A 569 25.08 13.66 -6.17
N LYS A 570 26.15 14.22 -6.74
CA LYS A 570 27.47 14.23 -6.10
C LYS A 570 27.51 15.09 -4.83
N ASN A 571 27.00 16.32 -4.89
CA ASN A 571 26.89 17.18 -3.70
C ASN A 571 26.04 16.50 -2.61
N PHE A 572 24.99 15.80 -3.03
CA PHE A 572 24.16 14.99 -2.16
C PHE A 572 24.98 13.86 -1.50
N GLN A 573 25.69 13.04 -2.28
CA GLN A 573 26.55 11.96 -1.77
C GLN A 573 27.68 12.47 -0.84
N ASP A 574 28.30 13.60 -1.17
CA ASP A 574 29.43 14.21 -0.44
C ASP A 574 29.00 14.81 0.93
N SER A 575 27.71 15.15 1.10
CA SER A 575 27.16 15.64 2.39
C SER A 575 27.15 14.58 3.49
N PHE A 576 27.30 13.30 3.15
CA PHE A 576 27.38 12.19 4.09
C PHE A 576 28.84 11.82 4.35
N GLN A 577 29.37 12.14 5.53
CA GLN A 577 30.73 11.76 5.90
C GLN A 577 30.87 10.22 5.95
N SER A 578 31.77 9.70 5.10
CA SER A 578 32.22 8.31 4.94
C SER A 578 31.20 7.32 4.34
N ASP A 579 31.57 6.84 3.14
CA ASP A 579 30.97 5.80 2.28
C ASP A 579 29.80 6.25 1.37
N SER A 580 30.10 6.46 0.08
CA SER A 580 29.16 6.93 -0.96
C SER A 580 28.01 5.96 -1.25
N GLN A 581 28.17 4.66 -0.99
CA GLN A 581 27.07 3.69 -1.06
C GLN A 581 26.18 3.72 0.19
N GLY A 582 26.72 4.12 1.35
CA GLY A 582 25.97 4.22 2.61
C GLY A 582 25.03 5.42 2.68
N SER A 583 25.32 6.50 1.95
CA SER A 583 24.59 7.77 1.96
C SER A 583 23.20 7.69 1.33
N ILE A 584 23.13 7.24 0.07
CA ILE A 584 21.87 7.01 -0.66
C ILE A 584 21.05 5.95 0.05
N THR A 585 21.68 4.87 0.53
CA THR A 585 21.00 3.82 1.28
C THR A 585 20.31 4.38 2.52
N ARG A 586 21.00 5.17 3.36
CA ARG A 586 20.42 5.79 4.57
C ARG A 586 19.27 6.75 4.25
N LEU A 587 19.38 7.54 3.17
CA LEU A 587 18.29 8.39 2.72
C LEU A 587 17.06 7.58 2.31
N LEU A 588 17.27 6.58 1.45
CA LEU A 588 16.21 5.71 0.98
C LEU A 588 15.53 5.00 2.17
N THR A 589 16.30 4.48 3.13
CA THR A 589 15.74 3.90 4.36
C THR A 589 14.94 4.93 5.18
N ALA A 590 15.38 6.19 5.25
CA ALA A 590 14.67 7.26 5.98
C ALA A 590 13.31 7.64 5.35
N PHE A 591 13.15 7.45 4.04
CA PHE A 591 11.91 7.74 3.30
C PHE A 591 11.08 6.50 2.97
N TYR A 592 11.21 5.47 3.82
CA TYR A 592 10.46 4.24 3.69
C TYR A 592 10.72 3.51 2.37
N PHE A 593 11.94 3.56 1.84
CA PHE A 593 12.35 2.58 0.85
C PHE A 593 12.78 1.30 1.55
N ARG A 594 12.34 0.16 1.01
CA ARG A 594 12.83 -1.13 1.45
C ARG A 594 14.12 -1.44 0.71
N GLU A 595 15.14 -1.84 1.47
CA GLU A 595 16.37 -2.40 0.94
C GLU A 595 16.21 -3.93 0.84
N SER A 596 16.57 -4.51 -0.30
CA SER A 596 16.69 -5.96 -0.46
C SER A 596 18.02 -6.31 -1.11
N GLY A 597 18.70 -7.30 -0.55
CA GLY A 597 19.90 -7.90 -1.13
C GLY A 597 21.11 -7.78 -0.22
N ASP A 598 21.43 -8.88 0.47
CA ASP A 598 22.73 -9.12 1.09
C ASP A 598 23.33 -10.41 0.50
N LEU A 599 23.35 -10.48 -0.83
CA LEU A 599 24.08 -11.51 -1.56
C LEU A 599 25.43 -10.90 -1.93
N ARG A 600 26.50 -11.41 -1.31
CA ARG A 600 27.90 -11.07 -1.61
C ARG A 600 28.11 -10.93 -3.12
N GLY A 601 28.13 -9.69 -3.62
CA GLY A 601 28.44 -9.32 -5.01
C GLY A 601 27.31 -8.80 -5.90
N SER A 602 26.04 -8.73 -5.45
CA SER A 602 24.94 -8.10 -6.22
C SER A 602 24.57 -6.71 -5.67
N GLU A 603 24.26 -5.77 -6.55
CA GLU A 603 23.86 -4.40 -6.18
C GLU A 603 22.57 -4.36 -5.33
N LYS A 604 22.54 -3.47 -4.33
CA LYS A 604 21.37 -3.22 -3.49
C LYS A 604 20.20 -2.69 -4.32
N THR A 605 19.03 -3.30 -4.12
CA THR A 605 17.79 -2.92 -4.80
C THR A 605 16.87 -2.18 -3.82
N PHE A 606 16.23 -1.11 -4.28
CA PHE A 606 15.35 -0.24 -3.52
C PHE A 606 13.95 -0.19 -4.12
N GLU A 607 12.92 -0.17 -3.26
CA GLU A 607 11.53 0.01 -3.65
C GLU A 607 10.81 0.94 -2.68
N PHE A 608 9.89 1.76 -3.20
CA PHE A 608 8.95 2.53 -2.38
C PHE A 608 8.05 1.60 -1.56
N THR A 609 7.94 1.83 -0.25
CA THR A 609 7.02 1.08 0.64
C THR A 609 5.58 1.02 0.14
N HIS A 610 5.13 2.02 -0.62
CA HIS A 610 3.83 2.01 -1.26
C HIS A 610 3.88 2.57 -2.69
N LYS A 611 3.21 1.89 -3.64
CA LYS A 611 3.21 2.23 -5.08
C LYS A 611 2.81 3.69 -5.32
N SER A 612 1.72 4.16 -4.70
CA SER A 612 1.20 5.54 -4.89
C SER A 612 2.20 6.65 -4.59
N PHE A 613 3.19 6.44 -3.72
CA PHE A 613 4.18 7.49 -3.44
C PHE A 613 5.17 7.64 -4.62
N GLY A 614 5.59 6.53 -5.20
CA GLY A 614 6.35 6.53 -6.46
C GLY A 614 5.55 7.17 -7.59
N GLU A 615 4.27 6.82 -7.73
CA GLU A 615 3.38 7.40 -8.77
C GLU A 615 3.17 8.90 -8.57
N TYR A 616 3.03 9.37 -7.33
CA TYR A 616 2.96 10.78 -7.00
C TYR A 616 4.21 11.54 -7.47
N LEU A 617 5.41 11.02 -7.17
CA LEU A 617 6.68 11.63 -7.56
C LEU A 617 6.87 11.60 -9.09
N THR A 618 6.52 10.50 -9.74
CA THR A 618 6.53 10.36 -11.20
C THR A 618 5.57 11.35 -11.86
N ALA A 619 4.33 11.46 -11.36
CA ALA A 619 3.35 12.42 -11.85
C ALA A 619 3.81 13.87 -11.68
N ARG A 620 4.39 14.21 -10.53
CA ARG A 620 4.98 15.54 -10.28
C ARG A 620 6.07 15.84 -11.30
N ARG A 621 6.92 14.86 -11.60
CA ARG A 621 8.00 14.99 -12.59
C ARG A 621 7.51 15.15 -14.02
N ILE A 622 6.43 14.46 -14.39
CA ILE A 622 5.73 14.61 -15.69
C ILE A 622 5.19 16.04 -15.81
N VAL A 623 4.48 16.55 -14.80
CA VAL A 623 3.94 17.92 -14.82
C VAL A 623 5.06 18.96 -14.82
N ASP A 624 6.14 18.75 -14.07
CA ASP A 624 7.32 19.62 -14.11
C ASP A 624 7.98 19.64 -15.49
N ARG A 625 7.97 18.52 -16.23
CA ARG A 625 8.44 18.48 -17.61
C ARG A 625 7.56 19.32 -18.53
N VAL A 626 6.23 19.27 -18.38
CA VAL A 626 5.31 20.15 -19.14
C VAL A 626 5.62 21.61 -18.88
N LYS A 627 5.78 22.01 -17.60
CA LYS A 627 6.17 23.37 -17.21
C LYS A 627 7.47 23.81 -17.86
N GLN A 628 8.48 22.94 -17.85
CA GLN A 628 9.78 23.22 -18.46
C GLN A 628 9.68 23.38 -19.98
N ILE A 629 8.95 22.49 -20.67
CA ILE A 629 8.75 22.55 -22.12
C ILE A 629 7.99 23.82 -22.50
N HIS A 630 6.88 24.12 -21.81
CA HIS A 630 6.09 25.33 -22.05
C HIS A 630 6.94 26.59 -21.89
N LYS A 631 7.66 26.71 -20.78
CA LYS A 631 8.52 27.87 -20.52
C LYS A 631 9.61 28.03 -21.59
N LYS A 632 10.31 26.95 -21.95
CA LYS A 632 11.40 27.03 -22.94
C LYS A 632 10.91 27.41 -24.34
N LEU A 633 9.74 26.89 -24.76
CA LEU A 633 9.13 27.26 -26.04
C LEU A 633 8.65 28.73 -26.03
N GLN A 634 8.12 29.20 -24.91
CA GLN A 634 7.76 30.61 -24.76
C GLN A 634 8.99 31.52 -24.76
N ASP A 635 10.08 31.12 -24.09
CA ASP A 635 11.33 31.87 -24.07
C ASP A 635 11.95 31.96 -25.48
N SER A 636 11.90 30.89 -26.29
CA SER A 636 12.39 30.90 -27.68
C SER A 636 11.58 31.77 -28.64
N GLU A 637 10.30 32.02 -28.37
CA GLU A 637 9.51 32.98 -29.16
C GLU A 637 9.97 34.43 -28.92
N ASN A 638 10.59 34.69 -27.76
CA ASN A 638 10.99 36.03 -27.33
C ASN A 638 12.49 36.31 -27.47
N ASP A 639 13.32 35.27 -27.62
CA ASP A 639 14.78 35.35 -27.72
C ASP A 639 15.27 34.68 -29.00
N TYR A 640 15.74 35.51 -29.95
CA TYR A 640 16.23 35.05 -31.26
C TYR A 640 17.51 34.20 -31.18
N ASP A 641 18.23 34.22 -30.05
CA ASP A 641 19.43 33.41 -29.84
C ASP A 641 19.09 32.02 -29.22
N ASN A 642 17.82 31.76 -28.88
CA ASN A 642 17.38 30.51 -28.27
C ASN A 642 16.75 29.55 -29.30
N ASP A 643 17.54 28.60 -29.79
CA ASP A 643 17.16 27.59 -30.79
C ASP A 643 16.25 26.45 -30.26
N TYR A 644 15.50 26.66 -29.18
CA TYR A 644 14.61 25.62 -28.63
C TYR A 644 13.34 25.48 -29.49
N ASP A 645 13.09 24.30 -30.04
CA ASP A 645 12.01 24.06 -30.99
C ASP A 645 11.08 22.90 -30.56
N PRO A 646 9.93 22.71 -31.24
CA PRO A 646 9.02 21.58 -30.96
C PRO A 646 9.68 20.21 -31.06
N ARG A 647 10.72 20.06 -31.91
CA ARG A 647 11.46 18.80 -32.05
C ARG A 647 12.24 18.50 -30.78
N GLN A 648 12.97 19.47 -30.22
CA GLN A 648 13.70 19.33 -28.96
C GLN A 648 12.76 19.10 -27.77
N ALA A 649 11.59 19.74 -27.77
CA ALA A 649 10.53 19.49 -26.80
C ALA A 649 10.05 18.03 -26.83
N LEU A 650 9.77 17.49 -28.03
CA LEU A 650 9.36 16.09 -28.18
C LEU A 650 10.49 15.12 -27.84
N ILE A 651 11.76 15.40 -28.16
CA ILE A 651 12.90 14.56 -27.72
C ILE A 651 12.95 14.50 -26.18
N ALA A 652 12.81 15.64 -25.51
CA ALA A 652 12.77 15.70 -24.05
C ALA A 652 11.56 14.95 -23.47
N TRP A 653 10.41 14.98 -24.14
CA TRP A 653 9.21 14.24 -23.77
C TRP A 653 9.37 12.73 -23.98
N ALA A 654 9.87 12.27 -25.14
CA ALA A 654 10.17 10.86 -25.41
C ALA A 654 11.17 10.29 -24.42
N THR A 655 12.18 11.07 -24.04
CA THR A 655 13.19 10.63 -23.06
C THR A 655 12.53 10.34 -21.71
N LEU A 656 11.47 11.07 -21.34
CA LEU A 656 10.77 10.91 -20.07
C LEU A 656 9.66 9.86 -20.10
N CYS A 657 8.80 9.90 -21.11
CA CYS A 657 7.57 9.08 -21.15
C CYS A 657 7.66 7.91 -22.14
N GLY A 658 8.76 7.78 -22.86
CA GLY A 658 8.97 6.70 -23.83
C GLY A 658 9.22 5.33 -23.20
N PRO A 659 10.14 5.17 -22.23
CA PRO A 659 10.57 3.83 -21.81
C PRO A 659 9.45 2.95 -21.21
N THR A 660 8.47 3.56 -20.54
CA THR A 660 7.32 2.86 -19.91
C THR A 660 6.02 3.58 -20.25
N ALA A 661 4.96 2.81 -20.56
CA ALA A 661 3.62 3.36 -20.78
C ALA A 661 3.03 3.92 -19.47
N ILE A 662 2.25 5.00 -19.59
CA ILE A 662 1.44 5.51 -18.49
C ILE A 662 0.22 4.58 -18.31
N ASP A 663 -0.07 4.21 -17.06
CA ASP A 663 -1.27 3.43 -16.72
C ASP A 663 -2.36 4.35 -16.13
N GLU A 664 -3.59 3.83 -16.01
CA GLU A 664 -4.72 4.56 -15.44
C GLU A 664 -4.43 5.05 -14.01
N TYR A 665 -3.65 4.28 -13.24
CA TYR A 665 -3.33 4.61 -11.86
C TYR A 665 -2.41 5.84 -11.78
N LEU A 666 -1.29 5.85 -12.51
CA LEU A 666 -0.39 7.01 -12.62
C LEU A 666 -1.12 8.22 -13.20
N PHE A 667 -1.98 8.02 -14.19
CA PHE A 667 -2.77 9.09 -14.80
C PHE A 667 -3.63 9.86 -13.78
N ARG A 668 -4.24 9.16 -12.82
CA ARG A 668 -4.98 9.82 -11.71
C ARG A 668 -4.09 10.78 -10.92
N PHE A 669 -2.83 10.41 -10.64
CA PHE A 669 -1.88 11.30 -9.97
C PHE A 669 -1.51 12.49 -10.86
N VAL A 670 -1.37 12.30 -12.17
CA VAL A 670 -1.11 13.39 -13.13
C VAL A 670 -2.26 14.40 -13.15
N VAL A 671 -3.52 13.93 -13.25
CA VAL A 671 -4.71 14.81 -13.18
C VAL A 671 -4.72 15.59 -11.86
N ASN A 672 -4.50 14.90 -10.74
CA ASN A 672 -4.44 15.53 -9.42
C ASN A 672 -3.31 16.57 -9.32
N GLN A 673 -2.15 16.36 -9.96
CA GLN A 673 -1.04 17.32 -9.96
C GLN A 673 -1.38 18.58 -10.78
N ILE A 674 -2.05 18.40 -11.92
CA ILE A 674 -2.49 19.51 -12.78
C ILE A 674 -3.57 20.34 -12.10
N GLN A 675 -4.49 19.70 -11.35
CA GLN A 675 -5.51 20.39 -10.56
C GLN A 675 -4.95 21.34 -9.50
N LEU A 676 -3.70 21.16 -9.05
CA LEU A 676 -3.05 22.05 -8.07
C LEU A 676 -2.51 23.34 -8.70
N GLN A 677 -2.65 23.52 -10.01
CA GLN A 677 -2.07 24.63 -10.77
C GLN A 677 -3.18 25.61 -11.16
N SER A 678 -2.83 26.85 -11.49
CA SER A 678 -3.87 27.83 -11.85
C SER A 678 -4.55 27.45 -13.17
N PRO A 679 -5.89 27.60 -13.31
CA PRO A 679 -6.58 27.25 -14.54
C PRO A 679 -6.02 27.93 -15.80
N ASP A 680 -5.54 29.17 -15.68
CA ASP A 680 -4.95 29.93 -16.79
C ASP A 680 -3.61 29.32 -17.25
N GLU A 681 -2.76 28.88 -16.33
CA GLU A 681 -1.51 28.18 -16.68
C GLU A 681 -1.81 26.84 -17.35
N VAL A 682 -2.77 26.06 -16.83
CA VAL A 682 -3.15 24.76 -17.39
C VAL A 682 -3.69 24.91 -18.82
N LYS A 683 -4.44 25.97 -19.12
CA LYS A 683 -4.89 26.29 -20.50
C LYS A 683 -3.70 26.54 -21.44
N GLN A 684 -2.69 27.28 -20.99
CA GLN A 684 -1.48 27.50 -21.79
C GLN A 684 -0.71 26.20 -22.02
N TRP A 685 -0.65 25.32 -21.03
CA TRP A 685 -0.05 23.99 -21.20
C TRP A 685 -0.83 23.12 -22.18
N GLN A 686 -2.17 23.11 -22.09
CA GLN A 686 -3.02 22.41 -23.05
C GLN A 686 -2.75 22.88 -24.49
N LYS A 687 -2.63 24.19 -24.70
CA LYS A 687 -2.26 24.78 -25.99
C LYS A 687 -0.88 24.31 -26.46
N THR A 688 0.14 24.38 -25.61
CA THR A 688 1.50 23.91 -25.95
C THR A 688 1.49 22.43 -26.33
N LEU A 689 0.82 21.58 -25.55
CA LEU A 689 0.69 20.15 -25.84
C LEU A 689 -0.08 19.89 -27.14
N GLY A 690 -1.12 20.67 -27.43
CA GLY A 690 -1.85 20.62 -28.69
C GLY A 690 -0.95 20.90 -29.90
N HIS A 691 -0.14 21.97 -29.85
CA HIS A 691 0.84 22.27 -30.90
C HIS A 691 1.93 21.20 -31.05
N LEU A 692 2.32 20.54 -29.96
CA LEU A 692 3.24 19.40 -30.02
C LEU A 692 2.60 18.18 -30.70
N ILE A 693 1.30 17.93 -30.47
CA ILE A 693 0.54 16.90 -31.17
C ILE A 693 0.43 17.23 -32.67
N GLU A 694 0.16 18.49 -33.05
CA GLU A 694 0.14 18.93 -34.44
C GLU A 694 1.48 18.65 -35.14
N TYR A 695 2.59 19.03 -34.49
CA TYR A 695 3.93 18.78 -34.99
C TYR A 695 4.22 17.27 -35.13
N LEU A 696 3.91 16.50 -34.10
CA LEU A 696 4.06 15.05 -34.04
C LEU A 696 3.35 14.35 -35.20
N LEU A 697 2.11 14.73 -35.50
CA LEU A 697 1.32 14.09 -36.55
C LEU A 697 1.88 14.34 -37.96
N VAL A 698 2.64 15.42 -38.15
CA VAL A 698 3.28 15.76 -39.43
C VAL A 698 4.69 15.19 -39.53
N LYS A 699 5.46 15.22 -38.44
CA LYS A 699 6.90 14.91 -38.43
C LYS A 699 7.26 13.57 -37.80
N GLY A 700 6.33 12.94 -37.10
CA GLY A 700 6.57 11.76 -36.28
C GLY A 700 7.25 12.09 -34.95
N MET A 701 7.31 11.10 -34.06
CA MET A 701 8.07 11.24 -32.81
C MET A 701 9.58 11.20 -33.12
N PRO A 702 10.37 12.22 -32.75
CA PRO A 702 11.79 12.35 -33.16
C PRO A 702 12.72 11.44 -32.35
N MET A 703 12.50 10.13 -32.44
CA MET A 703 13.23 9.11 -31.69
C MET A 703 14.72 9.02 -32.09
N GLU A 704 15.07 9.48 -33.29
CA GLU A 704 16.46 9.58 -33.75
C GLU A 704 17.29 10.59 -32.95
N GLY A 705 16.65 11.50 -32.21
CA GLY A 705 17.30 12.50 -31.36
C GLY A 705 17.63 12.01 -29.95
N LEU A 706 17.27 10.77 -29.58
CA LEU A 706 17.56 10.23 -28.25
C LEU A 706 19.07 9.96 -28.08
N LYS A 707 19.63 10.38 -26.93
CA LYS A 707 21.04 10.14 -26.59
C LYS A 707 21.40 8.64 -26.62
N ASN A 708 20.52 7.81 -26.07
CA ASN A 708 20.64 6.35 -26.04
C ASN A 708 19.52 5.75 -26.90
N ARG A 709 19.70 5.79 -28.22
CA ARG A 709 18.68 5.28 -29.15
C ARG A 709 18.53 3.76 -29.02
N PRO A 710 17.33 3.25 -28.70
CA PRO A 710 17.10 1.81 -28.59
C PRO A 710 17.04 1.14 -29.97
N ASN A 711 16.95 -0.19 -30.00
CA ASN A 711 16.71 -0.90 -31.26
C ASN A 711 15.34 -0.53 -31.86
N PHE A 712 15.12 -0.80 -33.16
CA PHE A 712 13.91 -0.36 -33.87
C PHE A 712 12.58 -0.82 -33.23
N GLN A 713 12.52 -2.06 -32.73
CA GLN A 713 11.30 -2.58 -32.10
C GLN A 713 10.97 -1.80 -30.82
N GLU A 714 11.99 -1.55 -30.02
CA GLU A 714 11.90 -0.81 -28.78
C GLU A 714 11.66 0.68 -29.03
N GLU A 715 12.25 1.24 -30.08
CA GLU A 715 12.00 2.62 -30.55
C GLU A 715 10.52 2.84 -30.88
N MET A 716 9.90 1.91 -31.62
CA MET A 716 8.47 1.98 -31.94
C MET A 716 7.58 1.81 -30.69
N ARG A 717 8.00 1.00 -29.72
CA ARG A 717 7.32 0.87 -28.43
C ARG A 717 7.39 2.18 -27.65
N GLN A 718 8.58 2.75 -27.52
CA GLN A 718 8.79 3.99 -26.77
C GLN A 718 8.11 5.19 -27.41
N ALA A 719 8.11 5.26 -28.75
CA ALA A 719 7.35 6.29 -29.45
C ALA A 719 5.86 6.23 -29.10
N ARG A 720 5.24 5.04 -29.14
CA ARG A 720 3.82 4.88 -28.76
C ARG A 720 3.54 5.27 -27.31
N ASN A 721 4.38 4.84 -26.37
CA ASN A 721 4.24 5.20 -24.97
C ASN A 721 4.30 6.72 -24.76
N ALA A 722 5.26 7.39 -25.41
CA ALA A 722 5.43 8.83 -25.30
C ALA A 722 4.25 9.60 -25.91
N GLU A 723 3.70 9.12 -27.01
CA GLU A 723 2.53 9.70 -27.67
C GLU A 723 1.23 9.48 -26.87
N GLU A 724 1.02 8.29 -26.32
CA GLU A 724 -0.10 8.00 -25.42
C GLU A 724 -0.03 8.89 -24.17
N ALA A 725 1.16 9.03 -23.58
CA ALA A 725 1.36 9.96 -22.46
C ALA A 725 1.09 11.41 -22.87
N LEU A 726 1.49 11.83 -24.07
CA LEU A 726 1.23 13.19 -24.57
C LEU A 726 -0.27 13.47 -24.67
N LEU A 727 -1.03 12.52 -25.23
CA LEU A 727 -2.50 12.59 -25.32
C LEU A 727 -3.15 12.57 -23.94
N ALA A 728 -2.68 11.69 -23.04
CA ALA A 728 -3.18 11.61 -21.68
C ALA A 728 -3.00 12.95 -20.94
N VAL A 729 -1.80 13.53 -20.94
CA VAL A 729 -1.56 14.81 -20.26
C VAL A 729 -2.33 15.96 -20.90
N PHE A 730 -2.46 15.99 -22.24
CA PHE A 730 -3.35 16.94 -22.92
C PHE A 730 -4.80 16.80 -22.46
N ASN A 731 -5.31 15.57 -22.37
CA ASN A 731 -6.65 15.26 -21.88
C ASN A 731 -6.82 15.66 -20.41
N ALA A 732 -5.83 15.43 -19.56
CA ALA A 732 -5.85 15.85 -18.16
C ALA A 732 -6.01 17.38 -18.05
N CYS A 733 -5.30 18.16 -18.86
CA CYS A 733 -5.50 19.60 -18.91
C CYS A 733 -6.95 19.95 -19.29
N GLY A 734 -7.51 19.33 -20.33
CA GLY A 734 -8.91 19.56 -20.75
C GLY A 734 -9.94 19.18 -19.68
N ARG A 735 -9.70 18.09 -18.93
CA ARG A 735 -10.55 17.68 -17.80
C ARG A 735 -10.53 18.69 -16.65
N VAL A 736 -9.41 19.37 -16.43
CA VAL A 736 -9.26 20.39 -15.37
C VAL A 736 -9.84 21.73 -15.81
N THR A 737 -9.52 22.18 -17.03
CA THR A 737 -9.98 23.47 -17.57
C THR A 737 -11.44 23.44 -17.99
N LYS A 738 -11.97 22.25 -18.28
CA LYS A 738 -13.28 22.01 -18.92
C LYS A 738 -13.38 22.66 -20.30
N GLU A 739 -12.25 22.89 -20.97
CA GLU A 739 -12.14 23.56 -22.27
C GLU A 739 -11.48 22.65 -23.33
N ILE A 740 -11.88 22.86 -24.58
CA ILE A 740 -11.34 22.17 -25.75
C ILE A 740 -10.32 23.08 -26.43
N PHE A 741 -9.14 22.55 -26.73
CA PHE A 741 -8.17 23.20 -27.62
C PHE A 741 -8.30 22.60 -29.04
N PRO A 742 -8.49 23.43 -30.08
CA PRO A 742 -8.64 22.96 -31.46
C PRO A 742 -7.28 22.51 -32.02
N ILE A 743 -7.16 21.21 -32.32
CA ILE A 743 -5.97 20.63 -32.96
C ILE A 743 -6.13 20.71 -34.47
N GLN A 744 -5.13 21.24 -35.17
CA GLN A 744 -5.08 21.22 -36.63
C GLN A 744 -4.68 19.84 -37.17
N TRP A 745 -5.68 19.01 -37.44
CA TRP A 745 -5.47 17.69 -38.03
C TRP A 745 -4.93 17.79 -39.46
N PRO A 746 -3.81 17.10 -39.81
CA PRO A 746 -3.21 17.20 -41.14
C PRO A 746 -4.08 16.57 -42.25
N SER A 747 -4.96 15.64 -41.90
CA SER A 747 -6.03 15.13 -42.74
C SER A 747 -7.21 14.64 -41.87
N PRO A 748 -8.40 14.46 -42.45
CA PRO A 748 -9.54 13.91 -41.71
C PRO A 748 -9.28 12.51 -41.10
N GLU A 749 -8.45 11.69 -41.72
CA GLU A 749 -8.06 10.34 -41.25
C GLU A 749 -6.96 10.36 -40.17
N ALA A 750 -6.28 11.49 -39.97
CA ALA A 750 -5.06 11.56 -39.18
C ALA A 750 -5.25 11.03 -37.75
N PHE A 751 -6.30 11.50 -37.06
CA PHE A 751 -6.61 11.04 -35.72
C PHE A 751 -6.97 9.54 -35.70
N GLY A 752 -7.81 9.08 -36.63
CA GLY A 752 -8.20 7.67 -36.69
C GLY A 752 -7.00 6.73 -36.93
N ASN A 753 -6.05 7.14 -37.77
CA ASN A 753 -4.81 6.39 -38.02
C ASN A 753 -3.86 6.44 -36.82
N TRP A 754 -3.76 7.59 -36.18
CA TRP A 754 -2.97 7.75 -34.96
C TRP A 754 -3.50 6.87 -33.83
N LEU A 755 -4.81 6.91 -33.57
CA LEU A 755 -5.48 6.07 -32.59
C LEU A 755 -5.24 4.58 -32.89
N ALA A 756 -5.44 4.13 -34.12
CA ALA A 756 -5.21 2.73 -34.49
C ALA A 756 -3.77 2.26 -34.21
N ARG A 757 -2.78 3.17 -34.35
CA ARG A 757 -1.39 2.88 -34.02
C ARG A 757 -1.14 2.77 -32.51
N LEU A 758 -1.78 3.62 -31.71
CA LEU A 758 -1.74 3.54 -30.24
C LEU A 758 -2.41 2.25 -29.74
N GLN A 759 -3.51 1.85 -30.38
CA GLN A 759 -4.28 0.65 -30.05
C GLN A 759 -3.56 -0.69 -30.35
N GLY A 760 -2.62 -0.73 -31.31
CA GLY A 760 -1.91 -1.96 -31.68
C GLY A 760 -2.78 -3.05 -32.35
N GLN A 761 -2.24 -4.26 -32.51
CA GLN A 761 -2.98 -5.42 -33.06
C GLN A 761 -3.74 -6.13 -31.93
N ARG A 762 -5.05 -6.29 -32.11
CA ARG A 762 -5.96 -6.84 -31.09
C ARG A 762 -5.93 -8.36 -31.04
N ILE A 763 -5.87 -8.90 -29.82
CA ILE A 763 -6.17 -10.31 -29.53
C ILE A 763 -7.31 -10.42 -28.49
N ASP A 764 -7.49 -9.42 -27.61
CA ASP A 764 -8.47 -9.46 -26.49
C ASP A 764 -9.33 -8.18 -26.38
N TYR A 765 -10.48 -8.28 -25.70
CA TYR A 765 -11.48 -7.20 -25.46
C TYR A 765 -11.20 -6.32 -24.22
N LYS A 766 -9.96 -6.23 -23.72
CA LYS A 766 -9.66 -5.39 -22.54
C LYS A 766 -9.75 -3.89 -22.87
N PRO A 767 -10.36 -3.06 -22.00
CA PRO A 767 -10.37 -1.61 -22.18
C PRO A 767 -8.94 -1.07 -22.19
N MET A 768 -8.63 -0.19 -23.15
CA MET A 768 -7.32 0.44 -23.27
C MET A 768 -7.36 1.85 -22.71
N PHE A 769 -6.33 2.17 -21.91
CA PHE A 769 -6.16 3.45 -21.25
C PHE A 769 -6.25 4.66 -22.21
N VAL A 770 -5.72 4.56 -23.44
CA VAL A 770 -5.84 5.62 -24.45
C VAL A 770 -7.29 6.03 -24.74
N LEU A 771 -8.26 5.12 -24.66
CA LEU A 771 -9.68 5.41 -24.92
C LEU A 771 -10.32 6.22 -23.80
N ASP A 772 -9.76 6.17 -22.59
CA ASP A 772 -10.17 7.04 -21.49
C ASP A 772 -9.71 8.48 -21.72
N CYS A 773 -8.70 8.70 -22.57
CA CYS A 773 -8.05 10.00 -22.77
C CYS A 773 -8.66 10.83 -23.91
N LEU A 774 -9.91 10.59 -24.31
CA LEU A 774 -10.54 11.26 -25.47
C LEU A 774 -11.55 12.36 -25.12
N SER A 775 -11.78 12.63 -23.82
CA SER A 775 -12.68 13.70 -23.37
C SER A 775 -12.09 15.08 -23.68
N PHE A 776 -12.95 16.09 -23.87
CA PHE A 776 -12.52 17.46 -24.23
C PHE A 776 -11.61 17.55 -25.46
N LEU A 777 -11.61 16.54 -26.34
CA LEU A 777 -10.80 16.50 -27.55
C LEU A 777 -11.57 17.09 -28.73
N ASP A 778 -10.89 17.84 -29.59
CA ASP A 778 -11.46 18.33 -30.84
C ASP A 778 -11.31 17.30 -31.95
N LEU A 779 -12.40 16.62 -32.29
CA LEU A 779 -12.50 15.60 -33.33
C LEU A 779 -13.40 16.06 -34.50
N GLN A 780 -13.53 17.38 -34.65
CA GLN A 780 -14.39 17.96 -35.67
C GLN A 780 -13.99 17.47 -37.07
N ASN A 781 -14.97 17.00 -37.85
CA ASN A 781 -14.81 16.48 -39.21
C ASN A 781 -13.85 15.28 -39.36
N CYS A 782 -13.41 14.63 -38.28
CA CYS A 782 -12.55 13.46 -38.37
C CYS A 782 -13.27 12.25 -38.98
N LEU A 783 -12.51 11.40 -39.69
CA LEU A 783 -12.97 10.11 -40.21
C LEU A 783 -12.64 8.98 -39.22
N LEU A 784 -13.70 8.44 -38.63
CA LEU A 784 -13.70 7.42 -37.57
C LEU A 784 -14.51 6.18 -37.98
N ILE A 785 -14.58 5.92 -39.28
CA ILE A 785 -15.34 4.80 -39.87
C ILE A 785 -14.75 3.47 -39.38
N TYR A 786 -15.61 2.53 -38.95
CA TYR A 786 -15.25 1.22 -38.39
C TYR A 786 -14.34 1.25 -37.15
N ARG A 787 -14.14 2.41 -36.53
CA ARG A 787 -13.25 2.51 -35.36
C ARG A 787 -13.92 1.88 -34.16
N ASP A 788 -13.12 1.14 -33.39
CA ASP A 788 -13.56 0.65 -32.09
C ASP A 788 -13.16 1.65 -31.00
N LEU A 789 -14.21 2.20 -30.41
CA LEU A 789 -14.30 3.17 -29.34
C LEU A 789 -15.22 2.64 -28.22
N CYS A 790 -15.35 1.31 -28.10
CA CYS A 790 -16.11 0.66 -27.03
C CYS A 790 -15.58 1.10 -25.67
N GLY A 791 -16.48 1.56 -24.79
CA GLY A 791 -16.14 2.09 -23.47
C GLY A 791 -15.35 3.41 -23.50
N ALA A 792 -15.11 4.04 -24.66
CA ALA A 792 -14.29 5.24 -24.74
C ALA A 792 -14.90 6.41 -23.98
N ASN A 793 -14.06 7.20 -23.31
CA ASN A 793 -14.47 8.43 -22.67
C ASN A 793 -14.33 9.61 -23.65
N LEU A 794 -15.45 9.98 -24.28
CA LEU A 794 -15.63 11.10 -25.20
C LEU A 794 -16.46 12.23 -24.55
N GLU A 795 -16.48 12.31 -23.21
CA GLU A 795 -17.20 13.34 -22.47
C GLU A 795 -16.82 14.72 -22.99
N ARG A 796 -17.83 15.51 -23.38
CA ARG A 796 -17.68 16.87 -23.92
C ARG A 796 -16.70 16.98 -25.09
N ALA A 797 -16.38 15.90 -25.80
CA ALA A 797 -15.58 15.96 -27.02
C ALA A 797 -16.35 16.70 -28.13
N ASN A 798 -15.62 17.37 -29.02
CA ASN A 798 -16.20 18.00 -30.20
C ASN A 798 -16.12 17.04 -31.39
N LEU A 799 -17.21 16.34 -31.68
CA LEU A 799 -17.36 15.39 -32.80
C LEU A 799 -18.22 15.98 -33.92
N ALA A 800 -18.34 17.32 -34.01
CA ALA A 800 -19.20 17.94 -34.99
C ALA A 800 -18.75 17.59 -36.42
N GLY A 801 -19.68 17.13 -37.24
CA GLY A 801 -19.40 16.68 -38.61
C GLY A 801 -18.51 15.43 -38.72
N ALA A 802 -18.12 14.78 -37.61
CA ALA A 802 -17.30 13.58 -37.65
C ALA A 802 -18.04 12.42 -38.35
N ASN A 803 -17.30 11.58 -39.05
CA ASN A 803 -17.84 10.42 -39.75
C ASN A 803 -17.54 9.14 -38.95
N LEU A 804 -18.56 8.66 -38.24
CA LEU A 804 -18.55 7.51 -37.33
C LEU A 804 -19.38 6.33 -37.90
N ARG A 805 -19.50 6.23 -39.23
CA ARG A 805 -20.22 5.11 -39.85
C ARG A 805 -19.64 3.76 -39.40
N TRP A 806 -20.51 2.85 -38.98
CA TRP A 806 -20.13 1.53 -38.47
C TRP A 806 -19.12 1.55 -37.29
N ALA A 807 -18.98 2.67 -36.59
CA ALA A 807 -18.12 2.74 -35.41
C ALA A 807 -18.73 1.90 -34.26
N ILE A 808 -17.86 1.32 -33.43
CA ILE A 808 -18.26 0.62 -32.21
C ILE A 808 -18.07 1.60 -31.05
N LEU A 809 -19.17 2.10 -30.51
CA LEU A 809 -19.28 3.05 -29.40
C LEU A 809 -20.11 2.44 -28.24
N ALA A 810 -20.22 1.11 -28.19
CA ALA A 810 -20.94 0.44 -27.10
C ALA A 810 -20.33 0.86 -25.75
N GLU A 811 -21.17 1.19 -24.78
CA GLU A 811 -20.79 1.65 -23.43
C GLU A 811 -19.92 2.93 -23.41
N ALA A 812 -19.75 3.63 -24.53
CA ALA A 812 -18.95 4.86 -24.58
C ALA A 812 -19.61 5.99 -23.79
N ASN A 813 -18.80 6.80 -23.10
CA ASN A 813 -19.27 8.01 -22.43
C ASN A 813 -19.17 9.22 -23.39
N LEU A 814 -20.30 9.67 -23.92
CA LEU A 814 -20.46 10.82 -24.82
C LEU A 814 -21.23 11.96 -24.13
N ALA A 815 -21.29 11.99 -22.79
CA ALA A 815 -22.06 12.98 -22.05
C ALA A 815 -21.61 14.41 -22.41
N GLY A 816 -22.56 15.26 -22.80
CA GLY A 816 -22.32 16.64 -23.24
C GLY A 816 -21.47 16.78 -24.51
N ALA A 817 -21.19 15.69 -25.25
CA ALA A 817 -20.42 15.76 -26.48
C ALA A 817 -21.17 16.55 -27.57
N ASN A 818 -20.42 17.24 -28.43
CA ASN A 818 -20.97 17.93 -29.59
C ASN A 818 -20.90 17.01 -30.82
N LEU A 819 -22.01 16.38 -31.18
CA LEU A 819 -22.20 15.49 -32.33
C LEU A 819 -23.01 16.16 -33.44
N ARG A 820 -23.10 17.50 -33.46
CA ARG A 820 -23.86 18.25 -34.46
C ARG A 820 -23.42 17.83 -35.86
N ARG A 821 -24.36 17.43 -36.72
CA ARG A 821 -24.11 16.94 -38.10
C ARG A 821 -23.18 15.71 -38.19
N ALA A 822 -22.91 15.00 -37.10
CA ALA A 822 -22.11 13.78 -37.14
C ALA A 822 -22.83 12.69 -37.97
N ILE A 823 -22.05 11.82 -38.62
CA ILE A 823 -22.56 10.70 -39.42
C ILE A 823 -22.34 9.41 -38.63
N LEU A 824 -23.40 8.89 -38.03
CA LEU A 824 -23.42 7.69 -37.16
C LEU A 824 -24.22 6.54 -37.81
N VAL A 825 -24.29 6.50 -39.14
CA VAL A 825 -25.07 5.48 -39.86
C VAL A 825 -24.55 4.09 -39.51
N ASP A 826 -25.47 3.22 -39.10
CA ASP A 826 -25.21 1.85 -38.64
C ASP A 826 -24.14 1.73 -37.53
N ALA A 827 -23.93 2.79 -36.74
CA ALA A 827 -23.01 2.75 -35.60
C ALA A 827 -23.63 1.95 -34.43
N ASN A 828 -22.78 1.28 -33.65
CA ASN A 828 -23.19 0.57 -32.44
C ASN A 828 -22.96 1.46 -31.21
N LEU A 829 -24.03 1.94 -30.58
CA LEU A 829 -24.06 2.78 -29.38
C LEU A 829 -24.83 2.11 -28.22
N VAL A 830 -24.86 0.77 -28.18
CA VAL A 830 -25.55 0.04 -27.10
C VAL A 830 -25.02 0.46 -25.73
N GLY A 831 -25.90 0.86 -24.82
CA GLY A 831 -25.54 1.30 -23.47
C GLY A 831 -24.71 2.59 -23.41
N ALA A 832 -24.52 3.32 -24.53
CA ALA A 832 -23.73 4.54 -24.53
C ALA A 832 -24.39 5.65 -23.71
N ASN A 833 -23.58 6.46 -23.02
CA ASN A 833 -24.06 7.62 -22.27
C ASN A 833 -23.99 8.89 -23.13
N LEU A 834 -25.12 9.37 -23.61
CA LEU A 834 -25.30 10.58 -24.43
C LEU A 834 -26.06 11.68 -23.65
N GLU A 835 -26.05 11.66 -22.31
CA GLU A 835 -26.73 12.67 -21.49
C GLU A 835 -26.31 14.09 -21.92
N ARG A 836 -27.29 14.94 -22.25
CA ARG A 836 -27.08 16.33 -22.73
C ARG A 836 -26.19 16.47 -23.97
N ALA A 837 -25.95 15.40 -24.73
CA ALA A 837 -25.19 15.49 -25.98
C ALA A 837 -25.95 16.34 -27.02
N ASN A 838 -25.21 17.07 -27.85
CA ASN A 838 -25.78 17.82 -28.96
C ASN A 838 -25.69 17.01 -30.26
N LEU A 839 -26.79 16.41 -30.69
CA LEU A 839 -26.96 15.61 -31.90
C LEU A 839 -27.79 16.35 -32.97
N GLU A 840 -27.88 17.69 -32.92
CA GLU A 840 -28.62 18.49 -33.90
C GLU A 840 -28.15 18.16 -35.32
N TRP A 841 -29.07 17.79 -36.21
CA TRP A 841 -28.80 17.33 -37.58
C TRP A 841 -27.92 16.08 -37.72
N ALA A 842 -27.68 15.30 -36.66
CA ALA A 842 -26.89 14.08 -36.76
C ALA A 842 -27.63 13.02 -37.61
N ASN A 843 -26.86 12.20 -38.34
CA ASN A 843 -27.40 11.10 -39.14
C ASN A 843 -27.14 9.76 -38.44
N LEU A 844 -28.13 9.27 -37.71
CA LEU A 844 -28.15 8.03 -36.92
C LEU A 844 -28.95 6.92 -37.62
N LYS A 845 -29.13 7.00 -38.95
CA LYS A 845 -29.90 6.00 -39.70
C LYS A 845 -29.36 4.59 -39.42
N GLY A 846 -30.21 3.68 -38.99
CA GLY A 846 -29.85 2.29 -38.69
C GLY A 846 -28.92 2.10 -37.47
N ALA A 847 -28.61 3.16 -36.72
CA ALA A 847 -27.77 3.06 -35.53
C ALA A 847 -28.44 2.22 -34.44
N ASN A 848 -27.63 1.49 -33.67
CA ASN A 848 -28.10 0.72 -32.52
C ASN A 848 -27.84 1.50 -31.22
N LEU A 849 -28.87 2.09 -30.65
CA LEU A 849 -28.89 2.87 -29.40
C LEU A 849 -29.65 2.13 -28.28
N ALA A 850 -29.76 0.80 -28.36
CA ALA A 850 -30.44 0.04 -27.30
C ALA A 850 -29.79 0.32 -25.94
N GLU A 851 -30.61 0.52 -24.91
CA GLU A 851 -30.19 0.84 -23.54
C GLU A 851 -29.36 2.15 -23.41
N ALA A 852 -29.23 2.96 -24.46
CA ALA A 852 -28.47 4.20 -24.40
C ALA A 852 -29.15 5.26 -23.52
N ASN A 853 -28.34 6.05 -22.81
CA ASN A 853 -28.82 7.18 -22.02
C ASN A 853 -28.77 8.47 -22.85
N LEU A 854 -29.91 8.96 -23.32
CA LEU A 854 -30.09 10.19 -24.09
C LEU A 854 -30.84 11.28 -23.27
N GLU A 855 -30.83 11.19 -21.94
CA GLU A 855 -31.52 12.15 -21.09
C GLU A 855 -31.08 13.59 -21.41
N ARG A 856 -32.06 14.45 -21.71
CA ARG A 856 -31.87 15.86 -22.10
C ARG A 856 -30.94 16.09 -23.30
N ALA A 857 -30.72 15.08 -24.14
CA ALA A 857 -29.96 15.24 -25.38
C ALA A 857 -30.73 16.12 -26.38
N ASN A 858 -30.00 16.88 -27.21
CA ASN A 858 -30.59 17.64 -28.32
C ASN A 858 -30.48 16.85 -29.62
N LEU A 859 -31.58 16.26 -30.08
CA LEU A 859 -31.74 15.50 -31.33
C LEU A 859 -32.57 16.28 -32.37
N GLU A 860 -32.68 17.60 -32.24
CA GLU A 860 -33.43 18.43 -33.19
C GLU A 860 -32.98 18.13 -34.63
N ARG A 861 -33.95 17.78 -35.49
CA ARG A 861 -33.76 17.43 -36.90
C ARG A 861 -32.77 16.29 -37.15
N ALA A 862 -32.49 15.46 -36.16
CA ALA A 862 -31.67 14.26 -36.32
C ALA A 862 -32.40 13.22 -37.19
N ASN A 863 -31.64 12.45 -37.96
CA ASN A 863 -32.17 11.33 -38.74
C ASN A 863 -31.93 10.01 -38.01
N LEU A 864 -32.95 9.50 -37.34
CA LEU A 864 -33.01 8.23 -36.61
C LEU A 864 -33.78 7.14 -37.36
N LYS A 865 -33.99 7.29 -38.68
CA LYS A 865 -34.71 6.30 -39.50
C LYS A 865 -34.15 4.90 -39.30
N ARG A 866 -35.02 3.94 -38.94
CA ARG A 866 -34.68 2.54 -38.64
C ARG A 866 -33.67 2.34 -37.51
N ALA A 867 -33.45 3.33 -36.66
CA ALA A 867 -32.59 3.18 -35.48
C ALA A 867 -33.24 2.26 -34.45
N ASN A 868 -32.42 1.53 -33.69
CA ASN A 868 -32.87 0.76 -32.54
C ASN A 868 -32.67 1.57 -31.26
N LEU A 869 -33.74 1.91 -30.56
CA LEU A 869 -33.79 2.68 -29.31
C LEU A 869 -34.49 1.86 -28.20
N GLU A 870 -34.49 0.52 -28.32
CA GLU A 870 -35.10 -0.35 -27.31
C GLU A 870 -34.51 -0.05 -25.93
N TRP A 871 -35.36 0.16 -24.92
CA TRP A 871 -34.96 0.53 -23.55
C TRP A 871 -34.17 1.84 -23.39
N ALA A 872 -34.04 2.67 -24.43
CA ALA A 872 -33.28 3.91 -24.34
C ALA A 872 -33.95 4.92 -23.37
N ASN A 873 -33.13 5.66 -22.63
CA ASN A 873 -33.60 6.77 -21.78
C ASN A 873 -33.57 8.09 -22.56
N LEU A 874 -34.73 8.57 -23.01
CA LEU A 874 -34.92 9.83 -23.75
C LEU A 874 -35.62 10.90 -22.91
N LYS A 875 -35.62 10.77 -21.57
CA LYS A 875 -36.30 11.71 -20.68
C LYS A 875 -35.87 13.15 -20.94
N GLY A 876 -36.83 14.03 -21.19
CA GLY A 876 -36.60 15.45 -21.47
C GLY A 876 -35.73 15.74 -22.72
N ALA A 877 -35.51 14.76 -23.60
CA ALA A 877 -34.76 14.98 -24.83
C ALA A 877 -35.52 15.87 -25.82
N ASN A 878 -34.79 16.65 -26.63
CA ASN A 878 -35.37 17.43 -27.71
C ASN A 878 -35.28 16.68 -29.04
N LEU A 879 -36.38 16.15 -29.54
CA LEU A 879 -36.54 15.43 -30.81
C LEU A 879 -37.34 16.25 -31.84
N GLU A 880 -37.41 17.59 -31.68
CA GLU A 880 -38.15 18.45 -32.59
C GLU A 880 -37.74 18.23 -34.06
N SER A 881 -38.73 17.98 -34.92
CA SER A 881 -38.55 17.70 -36.35
C SER A 881 -37.59 16.53 -36.66
N ALA A 882 -37.33 15.63 -35.71
CA ALA A 882 -36.49 14.46 -35.94
C ALA A 882 -37.20 13.42 -36.84
N ASN A 883 -36.42 12.67 -37.62
CA ASN A 883 -36.95 11.57 -38.44
C ASN A 883 -36.76 10.23 -37.71
N LEU A 884 -37.83 9.67 -37.17
CA LEU A 884 -37.90 8.38 -36.47
C LEU A 884 -38.63 7.31 -37.31
N GLU A 885 -38.74 7.48 -38.63
CA GLU A 885 -39.43 6.53 -39.52
C GLU A 885 -38.90 5.10 -39.32
N SER A 886 -39.81 4.17 -39.05
CA SER A 886 -39.55 2.75 -38.74
C SER A 886 -38.55 2.51 -37.60
N ALA A 887 -38.36 3.46 -36.67
CA ALA A 887 -37.48 3.28 -35.51
C ALA A 887 -38.11 2.35 -34.46
N ASN A 888 -37.26 1.59 -33.76
CA ASN A 888 -37.70 0.75 -32.65
C ASN A 888 -37.52 1.47 -31.30
N LEU A 889 -38.59 1.96 -30.70
CA LEU A 889 -38.63 2.63 -29.39
C LEU A 889 -39.30 1.74 -28.33
N GLU A 890 -39.31 0.42 -28.53
CA GLU A 890 -39.91 -0.51 -27.57
C GLU A 890 -39.31 -0.31 -26.17
N ARG A 891 -40.18 -0.10 -25.17
CA ARG A 891 -39.81 0.15 -23.76
C ARG A 891 -38.93 1.38 -23.51
N ALA A 892 -38.87 2.33 -24.45
CA ALA A 892 -38.12 3.58 -24.26
C ALA A 892 -38.80 4.51 -23.23
N TYR A 893 -37.98 5.28 -22.51
CA TYR A 893 -38.41 6.30 -21.55
C TYR A 893 -38.42 7.68 -22.21
N LEU A 894 -39.58 8.23 -22.49
CA LEU A 894 -39.78 9.50 -23.23
C LEU A 894 -40.43 10.58 -22.36
N GLU A 895 -40.38 10.46 -21.04
CA GLU A 895 -41.06 11.39 -20.14
C GLU A 895 -40.59 12.83 -20.36
N GLY A 896 -41.53 13.73 -20.66
CA GLY A 896 -41.25 15.14 -20.95
C GLY A 896 -40.42 15.41 -22.21
N ALA A 897 -40.24 14.43 -23.10
CA ALA A 897 -39.51 14.63 -24.35
C ALA A 897 -40.29 15.53 -25.33
N ASN A 898 -39.58 16.36 -26.09
CA ASN A 898 -40.18 17.21 -27.13
C ASN A 898 -40.07 16.54 -28.50
N LEU A 899 -41.17 16.00 -29.03
CA LEU A 899 -41.26 15.37 -30.36
C LEU A 899 -42.08 16.24 -31.34
N GLU A 900 -42.14 17.56 -31.12
CA GLU A 900 -42.89 18.46 -32.00
C GLU A 900 -42.44 18.34 -33.46
N GLY A 901 -43.38 18.11 -34.37
CA GLY A 901 -43.10 17.94 -35.81
C GLY A 901 -42.27 16.71 -36.17
N ALA A 902 -42.02 15.77 -35.25
CA ALA A 902 -41.22 14.58 -35.53
C ALA A 902 -41.95 13.61 -36.48
N ASN A 903 -41.21 12.95 -37.37
CA ASN A 903 -41.75 11.88 -38.22
C ASN A 903 -41.63 10.53 -37.51
N LEU A 904 -42.72 9.99 -36.99
CA LEU A 904 -42.78 8.68 -36.31
C LEU A 904 -43.38 7.58 -37.21
N GLU A 905 -43.53 7.80 -38.52
CA GLU A 905 -44.15 6.83 -39.44
C GLU A 905 -43.60 5.40 -39.25
N GLU A 906 -44.49 4.43 -39.03
CA GLU A 906 -44.16 3.01 -38.75
C GLU A 906 -43.26 2.75 -37.51
N ALA A 907 -43.10 3.70 -36.60
CA ALA A 907 -42.29 3.52 -35.40
C ALA A 907 -42.94 2.54 -34.40
N ASN A 908 -42.12 1.73 -33.72
CA ASN A 908 -42.57 0.81 -32.67
C ASN A 908 -42.41 1.44 -31.29
N LEU A 909 -43.51 1.85 -30.64
CA LEU A 909 -43.54 2.48 -29.32
C LEU A 909 -44.14 1.54 -28.24
N ARG A 910 -44.10 0.23 -28.47
CA ARG A 910 -44.66 -0.74 -27.53
C ARG A 910 -44.06 -0.62 -26.14
N TRP A 911 -44.89 -0.60 -25.12
CA TRP A 911 -44.46 -0.45 -23.71
C TRP A 911 -43.63 0.81 -23.41
N ALA A 912 -43.56 1.79 -24.32
CA ALA A 912 -42.84 3.05 -24.09
C ALA A 912 -43.57 3.95 -23.09
N ILE A 913 -42.83 4.80 -22.39
CA ILE A 913 -43.39 5.75 -21.41
C ILE A 913 -43.30 7.17 -21.96
N LEU A 914 -44.40 7.71 -22.46
CA LEU A 914 -44.50 9.05 -23.07
C LEU A 914 -45.14 10.08 -22.14
N ALA A 915 -45.05 9.89 -20.83
CA ALA A 915 -45.73 10.77 -19.88
C ALA A 915 -45.27 12.22 -20.07
N GLU A 916 -46.20 13.16 -20.26
CA GLU A 916 -45.90 14.59 -20.49
C GLU A 916 -45.06 14.90 -21.75
N ALA A 917 -44.91 13.95 -22.68
CA ALA A 917 -44.20 14.20 -23.95
C ALA A 917 -45.03 15.12 -24.88
N ASN A 918 -44.34 15.95 -25.68
CA ASN A 918 -44.97 16.82 -26.68
C ASN A 918 -44.94 16.18 -28.07
N LEU A 919 -46.10 15.86 -28.65
CA LEU A 919 -46.27 15.26 -29.98
C LEU A 919 -47.02 16.18 -30.96
N VAL A 920 -47.10 17.48 -30.68
CA VAL A 920 -47.74 18.47 -31.58
C VAL A 920 -47.14 18.39 -32.98
N GLY A 921 -47.98 18.27 -34.01
CA GLY A 921 -47.53 18.17 -35.41
C GLY A 921 -46.74 16.91 -35.79
N ALA A 922 -46.60 15.92 -34.90
CA ALA A 922 -45.87 14.69 -35.21
C ALA A 922 -46.64 13.80 -36.21
N ASN A 923 -45.93 13.17 -37.16
CA ASN A 923 -46.53 12.18 -38.06
C ASN A 923 -46.64 10.83 -37.35
N LEU A 924 -47.86 10.39 -37.04
CA LEU A 924 -48.13 9.15 -36.29
C LEU A 924 -48.64 7.99 -37.18
N GLU A 925 -48.51 8.10 -38.50
CA GLU A 925 -48.99 7.06 -39.43
C GLU A 925 -48.32 5.70 -39.16
N GLY A 926 -49.11 4.65 -38.93
CA GLY A 926 -48.59 3.30 -38.71
C GLY A 926 -47.84 3.08 -37.38
N VAL A 927 -47.86 4.03 -36.45
CA VAL A 927 -47.19 3.90 -35.15
C VAL A 927 -47.83 2.82 -34.29
N ASN A 928 -46.99 1.98 -33.68
CA ASN A 928 -47.45 0.95 -32.74
C ASN A 928 -47.36 1.41 -31.28
N PHE A 929 -48.49 1.85 -30.70
CA PHE A 929 -48.60 2.28 -29.30
C PHE A 929 -49.00 1.17 -28.31
N LYS A 930 -48.97 -0.11 -28.70
CA LYS A 930 -49.49 -1.18 -27.83
C LYS A 930 -48.80 -1.19 -26.46
N ASP A 931 -49.61 -1.08 -25.40
CA ASP A 931 -49.19 -1.04 -23.99
C ASP A 931 -48.31 0.18 -23.61
N ALA A 932 -48.27 1.22 -24.44
CA ALA A 932 -47.55 2.47 -24.13
C ALA A 932 -48.28 3.32 -23.09
N ASN A 933 -47.53 4.00 -22.22
CA ASN A 933 -48.07 4.96 -21.26
C ASN A 933 -48.05 6.38 -21.86
N VAL A 934 -49.21 6.86 -22.31
CA VAL A 934 -49.40 8.20 -22.93
C VAL A 934 -50.03 9.23 -21.97
N LYS A 935 -49.86 9.06 -20.66
CA LYS A 935 -50.49 9.93 -19.66
C LYS A 935 -49.93 11.35 -19.73
N GLY A 936 -50.79 12.33 -20.02
CA GLY A 936 -50.38 13.74 -20.05
C GLY A 936 -49.60 14.13 -21.31
N THR A 937 -49.49 13.24 -22.29
CA THR A 937 -48.91 13.53 -23.60
C THR A 937 -49.70 14.66 -24.28
N ILE A 938 -49.00 15.63 -24.87
CA ILE A 938 -49.57 16.79 -25.53
C ILE A 938 -49.68 16.46 -27.03
N LEU A 939 -50.89 16.58 -27.59
CA LEU A 939 -51.20 16.37 -29.00
C LEU A 939 -51.93 17.61 -29.55
N ASP A 940 -51.99 17.75 -30.87
CA ASP A 940 -52.85 18.74 -31.50
C ASP A 940 -54.30 18.56 -31.07
N THR A 941 -55.02 19.68 -30.85
CA THR A 941 -56.41 19.70 -30.38
C THR A 941 -57.42 19.05 -31.34
N GLU A 942 -56.99 18.49 -32.47
CA GLU A 942 -57.83 17.86 -33.50
C GLU A 942 -57.50 16.39 -33.79
N VAL A 943 -56.75 15.68 -32.94
CA VAL A 943 -56.54 14.24 -33.12
C VAL A 943 -57.79 13.45 -32.69
N LYS A 944 -58.60 13.03 -33.66
CA LYS A 944 -59.68 12.05 -33.45
C LYS A 944 -59.06 10.74 -32.96
N THR A 945 -59.31 10.41 -31.70
CA THR A 945 -59.04 9.10 -31.11
C THR A 945 -59.95 8.04 -31.77
N GLU A 946 -59.37 7.10 -32.50
CA GLU A 946 -59.89 5.74 -32.69
C GLU A 946 -58.86 4.72 -32.20
#